data_AF-M5BN70-F1
#
_entry.id   AF-M5BN70-F1
#
_cell.length_a   1.000
_cell.length_b   1.000
_cell.length_c   1.000
_cell.angle_alpha   90.00
_cell.angle_beta   90.00
_cell.angle_gamma   90.00
#
_symmetry.space_group_name_H-M   'P 1'
#
loop_
_entity.id
_entity.type
_entity.pdbx_description
1 polymer ?
#
loop_
_entity_poly.entity_id
_entity_poly.type
_entity_poly.pdbx_seq_one_letter_code
_entity_poly.pdbx_strand_id
1 'polypeptide(L)'
;MANLYRLGRTLLSDHTDSNASYLFDKKSFFTAKALNMAIPGGPKFEPLYRDMESFDEDWNEFNDINKVIIRQQIRTEYKVAFPHLYNSLPRSVQIAPYHVPKNVYIRTDDPDLPAFYFDPLVNPVSSRAVAPKNAPLVAHEDEIFGPNGADDDDFELPDEVEPFLAESSMENDYTADAIALWWAPAPYNTRSGRTRRAQDIPLVKNWYLEHCPPGQVTKVRVSYQKLLKCYVLNELKHRPPKAMTKKSLFRQLKATKFFQTTKLDWVEAGLQVCRQGYNMLNLLIHRKNLNYLHLDYNMNLKPVKTLTTKEPCVDAHVQFRLGNVDAFQLADALQYIFAHVGALTGMYRYKYKLMRQVRMCKDLKHLIYYRFNTGPVGKGPGCGFWAPGWRVWLFFMRGIVPLLERWLGNLLARQFEGRNSKGIAKTVTKQRVESHFDLELRAAVMHDILDMMPESIKQNKAKTILQHLSEAWRCWKANIPWKVPGMPTAIENIILRYIKSKADWWCSVAHYNRERIRRGATVDKAVVKKNLGRLTRLYLKAEQERQHGYLKDGPYISSEEAVAIYTATVHWLESRKFAPIPFPPLSYKHDTKLLVLALEKLKEAYSVKGRLNQSQREELALIEQAYDNPHECLSRIKRLLLTQRAFKESGIEFFDTYDKLIPCYDIEPVEKITDAYLDQFLFFEADKRGLFPAWIKPADTEPPPLLVYKWCQGINNLSEIWETSEGECNVLMETVLSKVYEKIDLTLLNRLLRLILDHNLADYITAKNNTVLTYKDMAHTNAYGLIRGLQFSAFVFQYYGLVLDLLILGLQRASEMAGPPQLPNNFLQFRDGATETRHPIRLYSRYVDRIHILFRFTADEARDLIQRYLSANPDPTNNNVIGYNNKRCWPRDCRMRLIKHDVNLGRAVFWNVKQSLPRSLTTIDWDDTFVSVYSKDNPQLLFSMCGFEIRILPKIRTMSGEQFSLKDGVWNLTNEQTKERTAQAFLRVSDDGIQQFNNRIRQVLMSSGSTTFSKIVNKWNTAIIGLMTYYREAVVHTNELLDALVKAENKIQTRVKIGLNSKMPSRFPPVVFYTPKELGGLGMLSMGHVLIPQSDLRWSKQTDVAVSHFRAGMTHEEDQLIPNLYRYLQPWEAEFMDSARVWSEYSMKRKEANAQNRRLTLEDLEDSWDRGIPRINTLFQKDRHTLANTNS
;
A
#
# COMPACT_ATOMS: atom_id res chain seq x y z
N MET A 1 -50.20 -3.26 -35.94
CA MET A 1 -49.17 -3.40 -34.88
C MET A 1 -48.51 -4.77 -34.90
N ALA A 2 -49.27 -5.86 -35.04
CA ALA A 2 -48.74 -7.24 -35.11
C ALA A 2 -47.62 -7.39 -36.16
N ASN A 3 -47.83 -6.89 -37.39
CA ASN A 3 -46.79 -6.91 -38.44
C ASN A 3 -45.49 -6.20 -38.03
N LEU A 4 -45.57 -5.05 -37.37
CA LEU A 4 -44.38 -4.31 -36.89
C LEU A 4 -43.68 -5.04 -35.75
N TYR A 5 -44.44 -5.69 -34.87
CA TYR A 5 -43.90 -6.51 -33.79
C TYR A 5 -43.18 -7.74 -34.34
N ARG A 6 -43.77 -8.42 -35.34
CA ARG A 6 -43.18 -9.54 -36.06
C ARG A 6 -41.84 -9.16 -36.71
N LEU A 7 -41.78 -8.02 -37.41
CA LEU A 7 -40.54 -7.50 -38.01
C LEU A 7 -39.50 -7.07 -36.96
N GLY A 8 -39.95 -6.47 -35.84
CA GLY A 8 -39.08 -5.99 -34.77
C GLY A 8 -38.54 -7.08 -33.83
N ARG A 9 -39.10 -8.29 -33.89
CA ARG A 9 -38.81 -9.42 -32.98
C ARG A 9 -37.30 -9.70 -32.84
N THR A 10 -36.54 -9.60 -33.94
CA THR A 10 -35.09 -9.84 -33.96
C THR A 10 -34.27 -8.96 -33.01
N LEU A 11 -34.79 -7.77 -32.68
CA LEU A 11 -34.14 -6.80 -31.77
C LEU A 11 -34.69 -6.86 -30.35
N LEU A 12 -35.81 -7.55 -30.13
CA LEU A 12 -36.46 -7.66 -28.83
C LEU A 12 -35.89 -8.81 -27.99
N SER A 13 -36.29 -8.82 -26.73
CA SER A 13 -36.04 -9.94 -25.82
C SER A 13 -37.14 -10.98 -26.00
N ASP A 14 -36.78 -12.26 -25.84
CA ASP A 14 -37.75 -13.34 -25.72
C ASP A 14 -38.27 -13.49 -24.29
N HIS A 15 -37.64 -12.82 -23.31
CA HIS A 15 -38.13 -12.78 -21.92
C HIS A 15 -39.27 -11.77 -21.77
N THR A 16 -40.49 -12.28 -21.63
CA THR A 16 -41.70 -11.49 -21.39
C THR A 16 -41.97 -11.25 -19.90
N ASP A 17 -41.41 -12.08 -19.02
CA ASP A 17 -41.58 -11.97 -17.57
C ASP A 17 -40.52 -11.07 -16.90
N SER A 18 -40.98 -10.11 -16.12
CA SER A 18 -40.14 -9.25 -15.27
C SER A 18 -39.34 -10.02 -14.21
N ASN A 19 -39.80 -11.20 -13.80
CA ASN A 19 -39.10 -12.06 -12.84
C ASN A 19 -37.72 -12.51 -13.32
N ALA A 20 -37.49 -12.56 -14.64
CA ALA A 20 -36.17 -12.86 -15.22
C ALA A 20 -35.08 -11.84 -14.80
N SER A 21 -35.49 -10.65 -14.35
CA SER A 21 -34.60 -9.58 -13.87
C SER A 21 -34.41 -9.55 -12.35
N TYR A 22 -34.78 -10.62 -11.63
CA TYR A 22 -34.55 -10.72 -10.19
C TYR A 22 -33.06 -10.51 -9.85
N LEU A 23 -32.78 -9.59 -8.91
CA LEU A 23 -31.44 -9.08 -8.58
C LEU A 23 -30.66 -8.39 -9.71
N PHE A 24 -31.22 -8.33 -10.92
CA PHE A 24 -30.64 -7.71 -12.10
C PHE A 24 -31.41 -6.43 -12.52
N ASP A 25 -32.16 -5.86 -11.58
CA ASP A 25 -32.91 -4.63 -11.73
C ASP A 25 -32.14 -3.41 -11.22
N LYS A 26 -32.67 -2.21 -11.48
CA LYS A 26 -32.03 -0.95 -11.08
C LYS A 26 -31.84 -0.84 -9.56
N LYS A 27 -32.78 -1.31 -8.75
CA LYS A 27 -32.74 -1.14 -7.29
C LYS A 27 -31.71 -2.07 -6.67
N SER A 28 -31.61 -3.31 -7.14
CA SER A 28 -30.57 -4.25 -6.71
C SER A 28 -29.17 -3.72 -7.04
N PHE A 29 -28.96 -3.13 -8.21
CA PHE A 29 -27.67 -2.50 -8.54
C PHE A 29 -27.35 -1.26 -7.68
N PHE A 30 -28.34 -0.47 -7.28
CA PHE A 30 -28.13 0.64 -6.36
C PHE A 30 -27.71 0.16 -4.97
N THR A 31 -28.38 -0.88 -4.46
CA THR A 31 -28.05 -1.53 -3.18
C THR A 31 -26.66 -2.16 -3.22
N ALA A 32 -26.34 -2.94 -4.26
CA ALA A 32 -25.01 -3.51 -4.45
C ALA A 32 -23.92 -2.42 -4.47
N LYS A 33 -24.16 -1.30 -5.17
CA LYS A 33 -23.24 -0.15 -5.17
C LYS A 33 -23.08 0.47 -3.77
N ALA A 34 -24.16 0.62 -3.02
CA ALA A 34 -24.15 1.23 -1.69
C ALA A 34 -23.37 0.37 -0.68
N LEU A 35 -23.53 -0.95 -0.76
CA LEU A 35 -22.87 -1.95 0.10
C LEU A 35 -21.44 -2.31 -0.35
N ASN A 36 -20.94 -1.76 -1.46
CA ASN A 36 -19.67 -2.14 -2.08
C ASN A 36 -19.60 -3.64 -2.42
N MET A 37 -20.70 -4.19 -2.93
CA MET A 37 -20.85 -5.57 -3.35
C MET A 37 -21.03 -5.67 -4.86
N ALA A 38 -20.77 -6.84 -5.43
CA ALA A 38 -20.93 -7.09 -6.86
C ALA A 38 -21.72 -8.38 -7.07
N ILE A 39 -22.84 -8.27 -7.78
CA ILE A 39 -23.63 -9.41 -8.23
C ILE A 39 -22.90 -10.06 -9.42
N PRO A 40 -22.85 -11.40 -9.53
CA PRO A 40 -22.30 -12.07 -10.70
C PRO A 40 -22.94 -11.55 -12.00
N GLY A 41 -22.12 -11.26 -13.01
CA GLY A 41 -22.58 -10.63 -14.27
C GLY A 41 -22.94 -9.14 -14.18
N GLY A 42 -23.07 -8.58 -12.97
CA GLY A 42 -23.41 -7.18 -12.71
C GLY A 42 -22.22 -6.20 -12.74
N PRO A 43 -22.48 -4.89 -12.67
CA PRO A 43 -21.44 -3.86 -12.68
C PRO A 43 -20.73 -3.71 -11.32
N LYS A 44 -19.42 -3.44 -11.36
CA LYS A 44 -18.60 -3.12 -10.17
C LYS A 44 -18.40 -1.60 -10.00
N PHE A 45 -18.44 -1.11 -8.77
CA PHE A 45 -18.31 0.32 -8.44
C PHE A 45 -17.18 0.59 -7.44
N GLU A 46 -16.86 1.87 -7.28
CA GLU A 46 -16.05 2.32 -6.16
C GLU A 46 -16.89 2.31 -4.88
N PRO A 47 -16.30 2.00 -3.71
CA PRO A 47 -17.00 2.06 -2.42
C PRO A 47 -17.60 3.45 -2.20
N LEU A 48 -18.88 3.50 -1.80
CA LEU A 48 -19.55 4.77 -1.47
C LEU A 48 -19.04 5.33 -0.14
N TYR A 49 -18.85 4.45 0.85
CA TYR A 49 -18.28 4.73 2.16
C TYR A 49 -16.98 3.94 2.31
N ARG A 50 -15.88 4.60 2.71
CA ARG A 50 -14.57 3.96 2.91
C ARG A 50 -14.23 3.73 4.38
N ASP A 51 -15.12 4.13 5.27
CA ASP A 51 -14.89 4.22 6.72
C ASP A 51 -15.01 2.85 7.43
N MET A 52 -15.20 1.74 6.70
CA MET A 52 -15.30 0.40 7.28
C MET A 52 -13.94 -0.15 7.78
N GLU A 53 -12.80 0.41 7.35
CA GLU A 53 -11.47 0.03 7.86
C GLU A 53 -11.26 0.44 9.33
N SER A 54 -11.96 1.48 9.81
CA SER A 54 -11.87 1.98 11.18
C SER A 54 -12.60 1.13 12.24
N PHE A 55 -13.29 0.06 11.84
CA PHE A 55 -14.09 -0.79 12.73
C PHE A 55 -13.48 -2.20 12.91
N ASP A 56 -12.16 -2.32 13.04
CA ASP A 56 -11.58 -3.54 13.61
C ASP A 56 -11.71 -3.49 15.14
N GLU A 57 -12.90 -3.79 15.66
CA GLU A 57 -13.14 -3.97 17.10
C GLU A 57 -12.31 -5.15 17.63
N ASP A 58 -11.76 -5.03 18.84
CA ASP A 58 -11.02 -6.12 19.49
C ASP A 58 -11.96 -7.29 19.83
N TRP A 59 -11.39 -8.44 20.21
CA TRP A 59 -12.17 -9.65 20.51
C TRP A 59 -13.19 -9.37 21.62
N ASN A 60 -14.46 -9.70 21.37
CA ASN A 60 -15.56 -9.57 22.32
C ASN A 60 -16.49 -10.80 22.23
N GLU A 61 -17.35 -10.97 23.22
CA GLU A 61 -18.22 -12.14 23.32
C GLU A 61 -19.24 -12.28 22.19
N PHE A 62 -19.60 -11.19 21.50
CA PHE A 62 -20.58 -11.19 20.41
C PHE A 62 -19.97 -11.56 19.06
N ASN A 63 -18.65 -11.35 18.89
CA ASN A 63 -17.92 -11.60 17.66
C ASN A 63 -17.12 -12.92 17.71
N ASP A 64 -17.33 -13.76 18.71
CA ASP A 64 -16.69 -15.07 18.84
C ASP A 64 -17.25 -16.06 17.82
N ILE A 65 -16.38 -16.64 16.99
CA ILE A 65 -16.76 -17.61 15.95
C ILE A 65 -17.35 -18.88 16.56
N ASN A 66 -16.93 -19.26 17.78
CA ASN A 66 -17.41 -20.48 18.45
C ASN A 66 -18.89 -20.39 18.82
N LYS A 67 -19.45 -19.17 18.85
CA LYS A 67 -20.88 -18.92 19.13
C LYS A 67 -21.71 -18.78 17.85
N VAL A 68 -21.09 -18.78 16.67
CA VAL A 68 -21.80 -18.62 15.39
C VAL A 68 -21.95 -19.96 14.68
N ILE A 69 -23.20 -20.39 14.50
CA ILE A 69 -23.51 -21.62 13.76
C ILE A 69 -23.49 -21.34 12.25
N ILE A 70 -22.46 -21.82 11.56
CA ILE A 70 -22.34 -21.71 10.10
C ILE A 70 -22.92 -22.98 9.44
N ARG A 71 -24.22 -23.00 9.16
CA ARG A 71 -24.87 -24.09 8.40
C ARG A 71 -24.78 -23.90 6.88
N GLN A 72 -24.98 -22.66 6.44
CA GLN A 72 -24.88 -22.26 5.04
C GLN A 72 -24.15 -20.92 4.94
N GLN A 73 -23.30 -20.77 3.93
CA GLN A 73 -22.58 -19.53 3.72
C GLN A 73 -23.54 -18.42 3.24
N ILE A 74 -23.50 -17.26 3.91
CA ILE A 74 -24.29 -16.10 3.51
C ILE A 74 -23.70 -15.49 2.24
N ARG A 75 -24.39 -15.69 1.12
CA ARG A 75 -23.98 -15.22 -0.21
C ARG A 75 -24.24 -13.73 -0.42
N THR A 76 -23.58 -13.13 -1.41
CA THR A 76 -23.73 -11.72 -1.75
C THR A 76 -25.15 -11.39 -2.19
N GLU A 77 -25.78 -12.32 -2.92
CA GLU A 77 -27.16 -12.25 -3.38
C GLU A 77 -28.13 -12.07 -2.21
N TYR A 78 -27.92 -12.75 -1.09
CA TYR A 78 -28.75 -12.62 0.11
C TYR A 78 -28.63 -11.23 0.73
N LYS A 79 -27.41 -10.68 0.77
CA LYS A 79 -27.13 -9.34 1.28
C LYS A 79 -27.72 -8.24 0.40
N VAL A 80 -27.94 -8.50 -0.89
CA VAL A 80 -28.62 -7.55 -1.80
C VAL A 80 -30.14 -7.74 -1.77
N ALA A 81 -30.63 -8.98 -1.73
CA ALA A 81 -32.05 -9.30 -1.66
C ALA A 81 -32.69 -8.78 -0.36
N PHE A 82 -32.03 -9.03 0.78
CA PHE A 82 -32.49 -8.64 2.12
C PHE A 82 -31.46 -7.74 2.81
N PRO A 83 -31.31 -6.49 2.36
CA PRO A 83 -30.19 -5.64 2.75
C PRO A 83 -30.21 -5.24 4.22
N HIS A 84 -31.38 -5.17 4.86
CA HIS A 84 -31.50 -4.81 6.27
C HIS A 84 -31.24 -5.98 7.24
N LEU A 85 -31.37 -7.23 6.76
CA LEU A 85 -31.22 -8.42 7.60
C LEU A 85 -29.76 -8.89 7.70
N TYR A 86 -29.08 -8.98 6.55
CA TYR A 86 -27.74 -9.59 6.48
C TYR A 86 -26.58 -8.58 6.52
N ASN A 87 -26.85 -7.28 6.75
CA ASN A 87 -25.83 -6.24 6.84
C ASN A 87 -26.02 -5.38 8.10
N SER A 88 -24.93 -5.07 8.79
CA SER A 88 -24.97 -4.29 10.04
C SER A 88 -25.18 -2.78 9.82
N LEU A 89 -24.86 -2.24 8.63
CA LEU A 89 -24.93 -0.80 8.31
C LEU A 89 -25.50 -0.52 6.90
N PRO A 90 -26.78 -0.83 6.64
CA PRO A 90 -27.39 -0.64 5.32
C PRO A 90 -27.69 0.85 5.05
N ARG A 91 -26.69 1.61 4.58
CA ARG A 91 -26.83 3.04 4.24
C ARG A 91 -27.12 3.22 2.76
N SER A 92 -28.07 4.10 2.41
CA SER A 92 -28.44 4.41 1.02
C SER A 92 -28.86 3.19 0.18
N VAL A 93 -29.40 2.15 0.82
CA VAL A 93 -29.92 0.95 0.15
C VAL A 93 -31.34 1.19 -0.38
N GLN A 94 -31.75 0.41 -1.39
CA GLN A 94 -33.11 0.43 -1.94
C GLN A 94 -33.72 -0.97 -1.98
N ILE A 95 -35.03 -1.06 -1.71
CA ILE A 95 -35.76 -2.33 -1.69
C ILE A 95 -36.41 -2.58 -3.05
N ALA A 96 -36.03 -3.69 -3.68
CA ALA A 96 -36.62 -4.19 -4.92
C ALA A 96 -37.94 -4.93 -4.66
N PRO A 97 -38.91 -4.91 -5.60
CA PRO A 97 -40.05 -5.84 -5.56
C PRO A 97 -39.52 -7.28 -5.54
N TYR A 98 -40.04 -8.11 -4.63
CA TYR A 98 -39.53 -9.47 -4.46
C TYR A 98 -39.93 -10.39 -5.62
N HIS A 99 -41.22 -10.39 -5.99
CA HIS A 99 -41.76 -11.27 -7.03
C HIS A 99 -43.00 -10.64 -7.67
N VAL A 100 -43.22 -10.94 -8.94
CA VAL A 100 -44.45 -10.62 -9.71
C VAL A 100 -45.11 -11.95 -10.09
N PRO A 101 -46.45 -12.06 -10.20
CA PRO A 101 -47.09 -13.30 -10.65
C PRO A 101 -46.45 -13.82 -11.96
N LYS A 102 -46.09 -15.11 -11.98
CA LYS A 102 -45.40 -15.73 -13.11
C LYS A 102 -46.24 -15.62 -14.38
N ASN A 103 -45.64 -15.12 -15.46
CA ASN A 103 -46.31 -15.11 -16.75
C ASN A 103 -46.34 -16.53 -17.34
N VAL A 104 -47.54 -17.06 -17.56
CA VAL A 104 -47.80 -18.38 -18.17
C VAL A 104 -48.41 -18.26 -19.57
N TYR A 105 -48.19 -17.13 -20.24
CA TYR A 105 -48.59 -16.95 -21.64
C TYR A 105 -47.83 -17.92 -22.55
N ILE A 106 -48.57 -18.78 -23.24
CA ILE A 106 -48.05 -19.68 -24.27
C ILE A 106 -48.22 -18.99 -25.62
N ARG A 107 -47.16 -19.03 -26.41
CA ARG A 107 -47.15 -18.39 -27.72
C ARG A 107 -47.46 -19.42 -28.80
N THR A 108 -48.40 -19.08 -29.67
CA THR A 108 -48.66 -19.82 -30.90
C THR A 108 -47.68 -19.36 -31.98
N ASP A 109 -46.86 -20.29 -32.50
CA ASP A 109 -45.98 -20.02 -33.64
C ASP A 109 -46.57 -20.57 -34.96
N ASP A 110 -47.55 -21.48 -34.88
CA ASP A 110 -48.34 -21.99 -36.00
C ASP A 110 -49.67 -21.23 -36.13
N PRO A 111 -49.91 -20.48 -37.23
CA PRO A 111 -51.15 -19.74 -37.45
C PRO A 111 -52.35 -20.63 -37.84
N ASP A 112 -52.12 -21.91 -38.16
CA ASP A 112 -53.18 -22.83 -38.58
C ASP A 112 -53.98 -23.38 -37.38
N LEU A 113 -53.47 -23.19 -36.16
CA LEU A 113 -54.16 -23.56 -34.92
C LEU A 113 -55.15 -22.46 -34.47
N PRO A 114 -56.29 -22.82 -33.88
CA PRO A 114 -57.24 -21.86 -33.29
C PRO A 114 -56.58 -20.91 -32.29
N ALA A 115 -57.13 -19.71 -32.09
CA ALA A 115 -56.60 -18.77 -31.10
C ALA A 115 -56.81 -19.27 -29.66
N PHE A 116 -57.91 -20.00 -29.42
CA PHE A 116 -58.18 -20.69 -28.16
C PHE A 116 -58.11 -22.20 -28.36
N TYR A 117 -56.99 -22.82 -27.97
CA TYR A 117 -56.86 -24.28 -27.96
C TYR A 117 -56.08 -24.76 -26.73
N PHE A 118 -56.24 -26.04 -26.42
CA PHE A 118 -55.50 -26.68 -25.35
C PHE A 118 -54.09 -27.04 -25.83
N ASP A 119 -53.12 -26.16 -25.54
CA ASP A 119 -51.73 -26.34 -25.94
C ASP A 119 -51.09 -27.56 -25.25
N PRO A 120 -50.28 -28.38 -25.94
CA PRO A 120 -49.60 -29.54 -25.36
C PRO A 120 -48.70 -29.23 -24.13
N LEU A 121 -48.28 -27.97 -23.96
CA LEU A 121 -47.52 -27.51 -22.80
C LEU A 121 -48.39 -27.32 -21.55
N VAL A 122 -49.73 -27.25 -21.70
CA VAL A 122 -50.66 -27.17 -20.58
C VAL A 122 -50.86 -28.57 -20.00
N ASN A 123 -50.68 -28.71 -18.69
CA ASN A 123 -50.93 -29.98 -18.01
C ASN A 123 -52.41 -30.37 -18.13
N PRO A 124 -52.75 -31.60 -18.58
CA PRO A 124 -54.14 -32.03 -18.69
C PRO A 124 -54.83 -32.03 -17.32
N VAL A 125 -56.06 -31.53 -17.28
CA VAL A 125 -56.89 -31.59 -16.07
C VAL A 125 -57.32 -33.05 -15.87
N SER A 126 -56.80 -33.71 -14.83
CA SER A 126 -57.24 -35.07 -14.48
C SER A 126 -58.56 -34.99 -13.73
N SER A 127 -59.60 -35.67 -14.22
CA SER A 127 -60.91 -35.81 -13.56
C SER A 127 -60.87 -36.70 -12.31
N ARG A 128 -59.69 -37.04 -11.78
CA ARG A 128 -59.52 -37.79 -10.53
C ARG A 128 -59.82 -36.91 -9.31
N ALA A 129 -61.03 -36.35 -9.25
CA ALA A 129 -61.64 -35.97 -7.99
C ALA A 129 -62.12 -37.26 -7.32
N VAL A 130 -61.60 -37.52 -6.12
CA VAL A 130 -61.97 -38.64 -5.26
C VAL A 130 -63.36 -38.35 -4.68
N ALA A 131 -64.39 -38.57 -5.48
CA ALA A 131 -65.76 -38.78 -5.00
C ALA A 131 -66.11 -40.26 -5.32
N PRO A 132 -66.52 -41.06 -4.32
CA PRO A 132 -66.83 -42.48 -4.53
C PRO A 132 -67.99 -42.61 -5.54
N LYS A 133 -67.90 -43.57 -6.47
CA LYS A 133 -68.90 -43.90 -7.51
C LYS A 133 -70.34 -44.10 -7.03
N ASN A 134 -70.57 -44.15 -5.71
CA ASN A 134 -71.86 -44.38 -5.07
C ASN A 134 -72.42 -43.13 -4.35
N ALA A 135 -71.77 -41.98 -4.46
CA ALA A 135 -72.36 -40.69 -4.12
C ALA A 135 -72.71 -39.99 -5.44
N PRO A 136 -74.00 -39.71 -5.74
CA PRO A 136 -74.34 -38.94 -6.92
C PRO A 136 -73.69 -37.56 -6.80
N LEU A 137 -72.90 -37.19 -7.80
CA LEU A 137 -72.55 -35.79 -8.05
C LEU A 137 -73.86 -35.11 -8.43
N VAL A 138 -74.61 -34.65 -7.44
CA VAL A 138 -75.68 -33.69 -7.68
C VAL A 138 -74.95 -32.43 -8.16
N ALA A 139 -75.06 -32.10 -9.46
CA ALA A 139 -74.59 -30.78 -9.90
C ALA A 139 -75.35 -29.73 -9.08
N HIS A 140 -74.77 -28.56 -8.82
CA HIS A 140 -75.53 -27.50 -8.13
C HIS A 140 -76.85 -27.19 -8.86
N GLU A 141 -76.86 -27.40 -10.18
CA GLU A 141 -78.05 -27.39 -11.03
C GLU A 141 -79.04 -28.51 -10.64
N ASP A 142 -78.61 -29.75 -10.44
CA ASP A 142 -79.49 -30.85 -9.98
C ASP A 142 -79.99 -30.65 -8.52
N GLU A 143 -79.25 -29.91 -7.69
CA GLU A 143 -79.63 -29.60 -6.29
C GLU A 143 -80.68 -28.49 -6.22
N ILE A 144 -80.67 -27.59 -7.21
CA ILE A 144 -81.62 -26.47 -7.32
C ILE A 144 -82.83 -26.85 -8.19
N PHE A 145 -82.64 -27.64 -9.24
CA PHE A 145 -83.65 -27.92 -10.28
C PHE A 145 -84.12 -29.38 -10.33
N GLY A 146 -83.58 -30.28 -9.50
CA GLY A 146 -83.94 -31.69 -9.45
C GLY A 146 -83.28 -32.54 -10.55
N PRO A 147 -83.22 -33.88 -10.38
CA PRO A 147 -82.57 -34.78 -11.34
C PRO A 147 -83.33 -34.80 -12.67
N ASN A 148 -82.60 -34.50 -13.75
CA ASN A 148 -83.07 -34.42 -15.14
C ASN A 148 -84.20 -35.41 -15.52
N GLY A 149 -85.38 -34.86 -15.85
CA GLY A 149 -86.26 -35.43 -16.89
C GLY A 149 -87.53 -36.17 -16.46
N ALA A 150 -88.27 -35.67 -15.46
CA ALA A 150 -89.69 -36.04 -15.28
C ALA A 150 -90.50 -34.80 -14.84
N ASP A 151 -90.96 -34.07 -15.84
CA ASP A 151 -92.12 -33.15 -15.93
C ASP A 151 -92.37 -32.14 -14.80
N ASP A 152 -91.99 -30.88 -15.06
CA ASP A 152 -92.94 -29.76 -15.14
C ASP A 152 -92.42 -28.74 -16.19
N ASP A 153 -92.92 -28.90 -17.41
CA ASP A 153 -92.73 -28.03 -18.58
C ASP A 153 -93.38 -26.64 -18.37
N ASP A 154 -92.84 -25.79 -17.50
CA ASP A 154 -93.38 -24.41 -17.29
C ASP A 154 -92.31 -23.30 -17.37
N PHE A 155 -91.03 -23.63 -17.54
CA PHE A 155 -89.96 -22.63 -17.72
C PHE A 155 -89.21 -22.81 -19.04
N GLU A 156 -89.78 -22.26 -20.10
CA GLU A 156 -89.09 -21.99 -21.35
C GLU A 156 -88.55 -20.56 -21.31
N LEU A 157 -87.29 -20.38 -21.71
CA LEU A 157 -86.80 -19.03 -22.01
C LEU A 157 -87.62 -18.50 -23.18
N PRO A 158 -88.08 -17.23 -23.17
CA PRO A 158 -88.78 -16.66 -24.32
C PRO A 158 -87.96 -16.87 -25.60
N ASP A 159 -88.61 -17.12 -26.74
CA ASP A 159 -87.94 -17.35 -28.03
C ASP A 159 -86.96 -16.22 -28.44
N GLU A 160 -87.12 -15.03 -27.85
CA GLU A 160 -86.25 -13.87 -28.04
C GLU A 160 -84.93 -13.93 -27.22
N VAL A 161 -84.79 -14.90 -26.30
CA VAL A 161 -83.65 -15.02 -25.38
C VAL A 161 -82.64 -16.03 -25.92
N GLU A 162 -81.73 -15.50 -26.72
CA GLU A 162 -80.52 -16.20 -27.17
C GLU A 162 -79.30 -15.80 -26.32
N PRO A 163 -78.20 -16.59 -26.34
CA PRO A 163 -76.93 -16.14 -25.78
C PRO A 163 -76.53 -14.77 -26.34
N PHE A 164 -76.09 -13.85 -25.47
CA PHE A 164 -75.82 -12.44 -25.83
C PHE A 164 -74.98 -12.19 -27.11
N LEU A 165 -74.17 -13.15 -27.55
CA LEU A 165 -73.31 -13.05 -28.74
C LEU A 165 -73.46 -14.27 -29.67
N ALA A 166 -74.64 -14.90 -29.72
CA ALA A 166 -74.89 -16.08 -30.56
C ALA A 166 -74.58 -15.84 -32.05
N GLU A 167 -74.82 -14.61 -32.55
CA GLU A 167 -74.51 -14.22 -33.93
C GLU A 167 -73.01 -14.00 -34.20
N SER A 168 -72.16 -13.90 -33.18
CA SER A 168 -70.73 -13.57 -33.32
C SER A 168 -69.83 -14.79 -33.09
N SER A 169 -68.84 -14.99 -33.96
CA SER A 169 -67.82 -16.03 -33.77
C SER A 169 -66.94 -15.75 -32.54
N MET A 170 -66.52 -16.81 -31.84
CA MET A 170 -65.66 -16.72 -30.65
C MET A 170 -64.27 -16.12 -30.95
N GLU A 171 -63.75 -16.38 -32.15
CA GLU A 171 -62.45 -15.89 -32.62
C GLU A 171 -62.52 -15.39 -34.07
N ASN A 172 -61.48 -14.66 -34.48
CA ASN A 172 -61.23 -14.24 -35.84
C ASN A 172 -59.72 -14.34 -36.15
N ASP A 173 -59.34 -14.12 -37.40
CA ASP A 173 -57.95 -14.21 -37.89
C ASP A 173 -56.93 -13.35 -37.12
N TYR A 174 -57.39 -12.32 -36.39
CA TYR A 174 -56.55 -11.38 -35.66
C TYR A 174 -56.56 -11.60 -34.14
N THR A 175 -57.39 -12.51 -33.62
CA THR A 175 -57.54 -12.73 -32.17
C THR A 175 -56.21 -13.19 -31.54
N ALA A 176 -55.54 -14.19 -32.13
CA ALA A 176 -54.25 -14.69 -31.64
C ALA A 176 -53.15 -13.60 -31.67
N ASP A 177 -53.06 -12.84 -32.77
CA ASP A 177 -52.11 -11.74 -32.92
C ASP A 177 -52.39 -10.61 -31.91
N ALA A 178 -53.65 -10.34 -31.58
CA ALA A 178 -54.04 -9.35 -30.58
C ALA A 178 -53.65 -9.78 -29.15
N ILE A 179 -53.87 -11.05 -28.81
CA ILE A 179 -53.43 -11.63 -27.53
C ILE A 179 -51.90 -11.59 -27.42
N ALA A 180 -51.18 -11.88 -28.49
CA ALA A 180 -49.71 -11.78 -28.52
C ALA A 180 -49.21 -10.34 -28.30
N LEU A 181 -49.91 -9.34 -28.83
CA LEU A 181 -49.58 -7.92 -28.61
C LEU A 181 -49.78 -7.47 -27.17
N TRP A 182 -50.72 -8.07 -26.44
CA TRP A 182 -50.96 -7.77 -25.02
C TRP A 182 -49.68 -8.00 -24.18
N TRP A 183 -48.98 -9.09 -24.47
CA TRP A 183 -47.74 -9.48 -23.80
C TRP A 183 -46.46 -8.96 -24.48
N ALA A 184 -46.59 -8.12 -25.53
CA ALA A 184 -45.44 -7.58 -26.23
C ALA A 184 -44.70 -6.51 -25.39
N PRO A 185 -43.36 -6.39 -25.49
CA PRO A 185 -42.65 -5.29 -24.85
C PRO A 185 -43.03 -3.92 -25.42
N ALA A 186 -42.98 -2.88 -24.61
CA ALA A 186 -43.06 -1.50 -25.10
C ALA A 186 -41.97 -1.26 -26.18
N PRO A 187 -42.31 -0.72 -27.35
CA PRO A 187 -43.51 0.07 -27.65
C PRO A 187 -44.72 -0.69 -28.24
N TYR A 188 -44.66 -2.02 -28.41
CA TYR A 188 -45.62 -2.77 -29.22
C TYR A 188 -46.96 -3.08 -28.53
N ASN A 189 -47.00 -3.06 -27.20
CA ASN A 189 -48.21 -3.28 -26.39
C ASN A 189 -49.22 -2.12 -26.40
N THR A 190 -48.93 -1.02 -27.09
CA THR A 190 -49.82 0.15 -27.12
C THR A 190 -50.31 0.41 -28.54
N ARG A 191 -51.60 0.74 -28.69
CA ARG A 191 -52.20 1.09 -29.99
C ARG A 191 -51.83 2.50 -30.47
N SER A 192 -51.57 3.42 -29.53
CA SER A 192 -51.23 4.82 -29.80
C SER A 192 -50.15 5.31 -28.83
N GLY A 193 -49.34 6.28 -29.26
CA GLY A 193 -48.26 6.85 -28.47
C GLY A 193 -47.71 8.14 -29.07
N ARG A 194 -46.75 8.76 -28.37
CA ARG A 194 -46.11 9.99 -28.83
C ARG A 194 -44.89 9.70 -29.70
N THR A 195 -44.74 10.40 -30.81
CA THR A 195 -43.52 10.34 -31.62
C THR A 195 -42.31 10.76 -30.79
N ARG A 196 -41.22 10.01 -30.92
CA ARG A 196 -39.95 10.26 -30.23
C ARG A 196 -38.86 10.59 -31.23
N ARG A 197 -37.84 11.32 -30.79
CA ARG A 197 -36.67 11.59 -31.64
C ARG A 197 -35.89 10.30 -31.86
N ALA A 198 -35.31 10.13 -33.05
CA ALA A 198 -34.55 8.93 -33.41
C ALA A 198 -33.44 8.59 -32.38
N GLN A 199 -32.72 9.60 -31.88
CA GLN A 199 -31.67 9.39 -30.87
C GLN A 199 -32.19 8.97 -29.49
N ASP A 200 -33.47 9.19 -29.18
CA ASP A 200 -34.05 8.82 -27.88
C ASP A 200 -34.50 7.35 -27.82
N ILE A 201 -34.41 6.61 -28.94
CA ILE A 201 -34.78 5.20 -29.06
C ILE A 201 -33.52 4.32 -28.96
N PRO A 202 -33.32 3.56 -27.87
CA PRO A 202 -32.15 2.71 -27.73
C PRO A 202 -32.42 1.26 -28.16
N LEU A 203 -32.16 0.95 -29.42
CA LEU A 203 -32.42 -0.37 -30.02
C LEU A 203 -31.81 -1.55 -29.24
N VAL A 204 -30.59 -1.39 -28.73
CA VAL A 204 -29.82 -2.48 -28.08
C VAL A 204 -29.85 -2.42 -26.55
N LYS A 205 -30.74 -1.62 -25.95
CA LYS A 205 -30.76 -1.43 -24.49
C LYS A 205 -31.08 -2.74 -23.77
N ASN A 206 -32.10 -3.46 -24.24
CA ASN A 206 -32.58 -4.67 -23.56
C ASN A 206 -31.51 -5.76 -23.55
N TRP A 207 -30.73 -5.88 -24.64
CA TRP A 207 -29.69 -6.91 -24.76
C TRP A 207 -28.67 -6.91 -23.62
N TYR A 208 -28.19 -5.74 -23.18
CA TYR A 208 -27.23 -5.67 -22.07
C TYR A 208 -27.89 -5.50 -20.71
N LEU A 209 -29.22 -5.27 -20.65
CA LEU A 209 -29.98 -5.33 -19.39
C LEU A 209 -30.28 -6.76 -18.98
N GLU A 210 -30.11 -7.72 -19.87
CA GLU A 210 -30.17 -9.15 -19.59
C GLU A 210 -28.80 -9.70 -19.18
N HIS A 211 -28.80 -10.91 -18.62
CA HIS A 211 -27.58 -11.65 -18.39
C HIS A 211 -26.88 -11.95 -19.71
N CYS A 212 -25.55 -11.89 -19.70
CA CYS A 212 -24.76 -12.28 -20.87
C CYS A 212 -24.96 -13.78 -21.13
N PRO A 213 -25.21 -14.21 -22.38
CA PRO A 213 -25.35 -15.63 -22.70
C PRO A 213 -24.14 -16.46 -22.24
N PRO A 214 -24.34 -17.71 -21.79
CA PRO A 214 -23.25 -18.59 -21.40
C PRO A 214 -22.32 -18.89 -22.59
N GLY A 215 -21.06 -19.27 -22.32
CA GLY A 215 -20.07 -19.59 -23.36
C GLY A 215 -19.45 -18.40 -24.10
N GLN A 216 -19.88 -17.16 -23.83
CA GLN A 216 -19.31 -15.97 -24.45
C GLN A 216 -17.91 -15.62 -23.91
N VAL A 217 -17.04 -15.08 -24.79
CA VAL A 217 -15.66 -14.71 -24.43
C VAL A 217 -15.61 -13.61 -23.37
N THR A 218 -14.54 -13.60 -22.54
CA THR A 218 -14.36 -12.64 -21.43
C THR A 218 -14.49 -11.18 -21.85
N LYS A 219 -13.97 -10.83 -23.03
CA LYS A 219 -14.07 -9.48 -23.60
C LYS A 219 -15.53 -9.00 -23.74
N VAL A 220 -16.45 -9.88 -24.13
CA VAL A 220 -17.88 -9.56 -24.30
C VAL A 220 -18.56 -9.43 -22.94
N ARG A 221 -18.31 -10.39 -22.03
CA ARG A 221 -18.83 -10.35 -20.66
C ARG A 221 -18.47 -9.05 -19.94
N VAL A 222 -17.23 -8.58 -20.09
CA VAL A 222 -16.78 -7.28 -19.55
C VAL A 222 -17.49 -6.09 -20.21
N SER A 223 -17.79 -6.16 -21.51
CA SER A 223 -18.53 -5.10 -22.21
C SER A 223 -19.98 -5.01 -21.73
N TYR A 224 -20.67 -6.14 -21.49
CA TYR A 224 -21.99 -6.15 -20.84
C TYR A 224 -21.96 -5.43 -19.49
N GLN A 225 -21.03 -5.82 -18.61
CA GLN A 225 -20.86 -5.19 -17.29
C GLN A 225 -20.59 -3.67 -17.38
N LYS A 226 -19.80 -3.22 -18.35
CA LYS A 226 -19.50 -1.78 -18.55
C LYS A 226 -20.70 -1.00 -19.06
N LEU A 227 -21.49 -1.58 -19.97
CA LEU A 227 -22.72 -0.95 -20.46
C LEU A 227 -23.76 -0.85 -19.34
N LEU A 228 -23.94 -1.92 -18.56
CA LEU A 228 -24.74 -1.92 -17.33
C LEU A 228 -24.26 -0.84 -16.35
N LYS A 229 -22.95 -0.74 -16.11
CA LYS A 229 -22.38 0.30 -15.25
C LYS A 229 -22.74 1.71 -15.73
N CYS A 230 -22.67 1.95 -17.05
CA CYS A 230 -23.07 3.23 -17.64
C CYS A 230 -24.57 3.49 -17.45
N TYR A 231 -25.42 2.47 -17.65
CA TYR A 231 -26.85 2.55 -17.42
C TYR A 231 -27.18 2.91 -15.96
N VAL A 232 -26.67 2.14 -15.00
CA VAL A 232 -26.88 2.36 -13.56
C VAL A 232 -26.40 3.75 -13.13
N LEU A 233 -25.25 4.23 -13.63
CA LEU A 233 -24.76 5.57 -13.30
C LEU A 233 -25.63 6.69 -13.88
N ASN A 234 -26.27 6.48 -15.03
CA ASN A 234 -27.19 7.45 -15.61
C ASN A 234 -28.47 7.52 -14.79
N GLU A 235 -29.03 6.38 -14.40
CA GLU A 235 -30.25 6.30 -13.57
C GLU A 235 -30.00 6.86 -12.17
N LEU A 236 -28.89 6.51 -11.52
CA LEU A 236 -28.57 6.95 -10.16
C LEU A 236 -28.35 8.48 -10.06
N LYS A 237 -27.75 9.08 -11.09
CA LYS A 237 -27.47 10.53 -11.13
C LYS A 237 -28.56 11.33 -11.83
N HIS A 238 -29.66 10.69 -12.19
CA HIS A 238 -30.79 11.37 -12.81
C HIS A 238 -31.39 12.37 -11.81
N ARG A 239 -31.53 13.62 -12.25
CA ARG A 239 -32.29 14.65 -11.55
C ARG A 239 -33.39 15.15 -12.47
N PRO A 240 -34.59 15.44 -11.97
CA PRO A 240 -35.64 16.02 -12.80
C PRO A 240 -35.12 17.32 -13.43
N PRO A 241 -35.43 17.57 -14.72
CA PRO A 241 -35.00 18.79 -15.40
C PRO A 241 -35.58 20.00 -14.69
N LYS A 242 -34.73 20.98 -14.35
CA LYS A 242 -35.19 22.24 -13.76
C LYS A 242 -36.05 23.00 -14.78
N ALA A 243 -37.17 23.55 -14.34
CA ALA A 243 -37.96 24.45 -15.16
C ALA A 243 -37.10 25.67 -15.54
N MET A 244 -36.96 25.91 -16.85
CA MET A 244 -36.20 27.04 -17.41
C MET A 244 -37.03 27.69 -18.51
N THR A 245 -36.79 28.97 -18.76
CA THR A 245 -37.41 29.67 -19.89
C THR A 245 -36.95 29.05 -21.22
N LYS A 246 -37.91 28.72 -22.09
CA LYS A 246 -37.63 28.07 -23.38
C LYS A 246 -37.00 29.10 -24.33
N LYS A 247 -35.67 29.03 -24.53
CA LYS A 247 -34.95 29.83 -25.53
C LYS A 247 -34.69 28.98 -26.77
N SER A 248 -35.18 29.43 -27.93
CA SER A 248 -34.97 28.75 -29.22
C SER A 248 -34.05 29.60 -30.10
N LEU A 249 -32.76 29.21 -30.17
CA LEU A 249 -31.73 29.94 -30.91
C LEU A 249 -32.09 30.13 -32.39
N PHE A 250 -32.51 29.08 -33.08
CA PHE A 250 -32.84 29.17 -34.51
C PHE A 250 -34.07 30.04 -34.79
N ARG A 251 -35.05 30.12 -33.89
CA ARG A 251 -36.17 31.08 -34.04
C ARG A 251 -35.69 32.52 -33.92
N GLN A 252 -34.77 32.79 -32.98
CA GLN A 252 -34.18 34.12 -32.82
C GLN A 252 -33.31 34.49 -34.03
N LEU A 253 -32.48 33.57 -34.53
CA LEU A 253 -31.66 33.81 -35.72
C LEU A 253 -32.53 34.05 -36.97
N LYS A 254 -33.58 33.23 -37.18
CA LYS A 254 -34.51 33.37 -38.32
C LYS A 254 -35.25 34.71 -38.32
N ALA A 255 -35.52 35.29 -37.15
CA ALA A 255 -36.18 36.59 -37.05
C ALA A 255 -35.28 37.76 -37.52
N THR A 256 -33.97 37.54 -37.66
CA THR A 256 -33.03 38.57 -38.15
C THR A 256 -32.94 38.57 -39.67
N LYS A 257 -32.63 39.73 -40.26
CA LYS A 257 -32.41 39.87 -41.71
C LYS A 257 -31.22 39.07 -42.27
N PHE A 258 -30.32 38.59 -41.41
CA PHE A 258 -29.08 37.92 -41.81
C PHE A 258 -29.26 36.43 -42.13
N PHE A 259 -30.40 35.81 -41.77
CA PHE A 259 -30.64 34.38 -41.94
C PHE A 259 -31.89 34.13 -42.79
N GLN A 260 -31.74 33.34 -43.85
CA GLN A 260 -32.84 32.89 -44.71
C GLN A 260 -33.12 31.39 -44.50
N THR A 261 -34.29 30.91 -44.91
CA THR A 261 -34.68 29.48 -44.79
C THR A 261 -34.87 28.89 -46.18
N THR A 262 -34.27 27.72 -46.43
CA THR A 262 -34.44 26.95 -47.66
C THR A 262 -34.50 25.44 -47.35
N LYS A 263 -34.84 24.60 -48.33
CA LYS A 263 -34.85 23.15 -48.25
C LYS A 263 -33.79 22.61 -49.22
N LEU A 264 -32.83 21.83 -48.70
CA LEU A 264 -31.69 21.30 -49.46
C LEU A 264 -31.52 19.80 -49.21
N ASP A 265 -30.79 19.13 -50.10
CA ASP A 265 -30.32 17.76 -49.85
C ASP A 265 -29.36 17.74 -48.65
N TRP A 266 -29.41 16.68 -47.84
CA TRP A 266 -28.57 16.52 -46.66
C TRP A 266 -27.08 16.48 -47.03
N VAL A 267 -26.73 15.85 -48.16
CA VAL A 267 -25.34 15.78 -48.64
C VAL A 267 -24.84 17.16 -49.06
N GLU A 268 -25.69 17.94 -49.74
CA GLU A 268 -25.37 19.31 -50.13
C GLU A 268 -25.15 20.20 -48.89
N ALA A 269 -26.06 20.14 -47.92
CA ALA A 269 -25.92 20.86 -46.66
C ALA A 269 -24.66 20.44 -45.88
N GLY A 270 -24.33 19.14 -45.88
CA GLY A 270 -23.13 18.60 -45.26
C GLY A 270 -21.83 19.15 -45.88
N LEU A 271 -21.74 19.16 -47.22
CA LEU A 271 -20.60 19.71 -47.94
C LEU A 271 -20.44 21.22 -47.70
N GLN A 272 -21.55 21.96 -47.63
CA GLN A 272 -21.53 23.39 -47.28
C GLN A 272 -20.97 23.60 -45.87
N VAL A 273 -21.40 22.82 -44.88
CA VAL A 273 -20.88 22.91 -43.50
C VAL A 273 -19.39 22.59 -43.42
N CYS A 274 -18.91 21.55 -44.11
CA CYS A 274 -17.48 21.21 -44.17
C CYS A 274 -16.66 22.36 -44.77
N ARG A 275 -17.09 22.91 -45.92
CA ARG A 275 -16.43 24.05 -46.57
C ARG A 275 -16.41 25.30 -45.69
N GLN A 276 -17.54 25.61 -45.04
CA GLN A 276 -17.63 26.75 -44.11
C GLN A 276 -16.68 26.57 -42.93
N GLY A 277 -16.66 25.40 -42.30
CA GLY A 277 -15.76 25.08 -41.19
C GLY A 277 -14.29 25.25 -41.56
N TYR A 278 -13.88 24.69 -42.72
CA TYR A 278 -12.53 24.84 -43.25
C TYR A 278 -12.15 26.32 -43.45
N ASN A 279 -13.02 27.08 -44.13
CA ASN A 279 -12.77 28.50 -44.40
C ASN A 279 -12.68 29.33 -43.10
N MET A 280 -13.56 29.09 -42.12
CA MET A 280 -13.53 29.80 -40.84
C MET A 280 -12.20 29.57 -40.10
N LEU A 281 -11.70 28.33 -40.08
CA LEU A 281 -10.43 28.01 -39.44
C LEU A 281 -9.24 28.58 -40.23
N ASN A 282 -9.26 28.49 -41.56
CA ASN A 282 -8.20 29.04 -42.39
C ASN A 282 -8.11 30.57 -42.30
N LEU A 283 -9.26 31.26 -42.29
CA LEU A 283 -9.33 32.69 -42.03
C LEU A 283 -8.74 33.05 -40.66
N LEU A 284 -8.95 32.23 -39.62
CA LEU A 284 -8.35 32.45 -38.31
C LEU A 284 -6.83 32.27 -38.31
N ILE A 285 -6.30 31.34 -39.09
CA ILE A 285 -4.85 31.11 -39.29
C ILE A 285 -4.23 32.33 -39.97
N HIS A 286 -4.81 32.77 -41.10
CA HIS A 286 -4.34 33.94 -41.83
C HIS A 286 -4.50 35.23 -41.04
N ARG A 287 -5.60 35.42 -40.30
CA ARG A 287 -5.81 36.59 -39.44
C ARG A 287 -4.77 36.70 -38.31
N LYS A 288 -4.16 35.58 -37.92
CA LYS A 288 -3.04 35.53 -36.97
C LYS A 288 -1.67 35.59 -37.66
N ASN A 289 -1.62 35.77 -38.98
CA ASN A 289 -0.42 35.80 -39.81
C ASN A 289 0.44 34.53 -39.68
N LEU A 290 -0.21 33.35 -39.57
CA LEU A 290 0.47 32.06 -39.42
C LEU A 290 0.69 31.37 -40.78
N ASN A 291 1.36 32.06 -41.71
CA ASN A 291 1.50 31.61 -43.11
C ASN A 291 2.34 30.33 -43.28
N TYR A 292 3.06 29.91 -42.24
CA TYR A 292 3.84 28.67 -42.20
C TYR A 292 3.01 27.42 -41.83
N LEU A 293 1.71 27.59 -41.55
CA LEU A 293 0.78 26.50 -41.28
C LEU A 293 -0.22 26.36 -42.43
N HIS A 294 -0.38 25.14 -42.92
CA HIS A 294 -1.40 24.79 -43.90
C HIS A 294 -2.44 23.88 -43.24
N LEU A 295 -3.71 24.28 -43.33
CA LEU A 295 -4.83 23.40 -43.02
C LEU A 295 -5.21 22.67 -44.30
N ASP A 296 -5.16 21.35 -44.32
CA ASP A 296 -5.67 20.59 -45.47
C ASP A 296 -7.19 20.42 -45.39
N TYR A 297 -7.82 20.00 -46.50
CA TYR A 297 -9.27 19.80 -46.58
C TYR A 297 -9.80 18.70 -45.65
N ASN A 298 -8.92 17.87 -45.07
CA ASN A 298 -9.26 16.87 -44.06
C ASN A 298 -9.07 17.38 -42.63
N MET A 299 -8.95 18.70 -42.47
CA MET A 299 -8.76 19.39 -41.20
C MET A 299 -7.48 19.00 -40.45
N ASN A 300 -6.45 18.49 -41.14
CA ASN A 300 -5.12 18.33 -40.56
C ASN A 300 -4.35 19.64 -40.67
N LEU A 301 -3.89 20.15 -39.52
CA LEU A 301 -3.00 21.30 -39.46
C LEU A 301 -1.54 20.83 -39.56
N LYS A 302 -0.87 21.15 -40.67
CA LYS A 302 0.48 20.69 -40.99
C LYS A 302 1.44 21.86 -41.22
N PRO A 303 2.72 21.76 -40.82
CA PRO A 303 3.78 22.53 -41.47
C PRO A 303 3.94 22.03 -42.92
N VAL A 304 4.44 22.86 -43.83
CA VAL A 304 4.27 22.78 -45.30
C VAL A 304 4.78 21.49 -46.03
N LYS A 305 5.03 20.34 -45.38
CA LYS A 305 5.29 19.04 -46.07
C LYS A 305 4.58 17.80 -45.48
N THR A 306 4.20 16.94 -46.44
CA THR A 306 3.71 15.54 -46.49
C THR A 306 2.27 15.17 -46.01
N LEU A 307 1.59 14.42 -46.90
CA LEU A 307 0.15 14.08 -46.98
C LEU A 307 -0.33 13.04 -45.95
N THR A 308 -1.61 13.16 -45.53
CA THR A 308 -2.36 12.11 -44.81
C THR A 308 -3.89 12.25 -44.97
N THR A 309 -4.52 11.08 -44.80
CA THR A 309 -5.91 10.55 -44.84
C THR A 309 -7.16 11.41 -44.53
N LYS A 310 -8.27 10.96 -45.17
CA LYS A 310 -9.60 11.59 -45.39
C LYS A 310 -10.56 11.66 -44.19
N GLU A 311 -11.41 12.69 -44.18
CA GLU A 311 -12.58 12.79 -43.30
C GLU A 311 -13.72 11.84 -43.76
N PRO A 312 -14.50 11.19 -42.86
CA PRO A 312 -15.18 9.98 -43.33
C PRO A 312 -16.73 10.00 -43.40
N CYS A 313 -17.49 10.86 -42.68
CA CYS A 313 -18.96 10.70 -42.64
C CYS A 313 -19.70 11.27 -43.86
N VAL A 314 -19.55 12.58 -44.14
CA VAL A 314 -20.21 13.21 -45.31
C VAL A 314 -19.62 12.62 -46.59
N ASP A 315 -18.30 12.45 -46.63
CA ASP A 315 -17.60 11.85 -47.75
C ASP A 315 -18.04 10.41 -48.03
N ALA A 316 -18.33 9.58 -47.01
CA ALA A 316 -18.90 8.24 -47.25
C ALA A 316 -20.26 8.32 -47.96
N HIS A 317 -21.14 9.25 -47.55
CA HIS A 317 -22.39 9.50 -48.24
C HIS A 317 -22.18 10.05 -49.66
N VAL A 318 -21.17 10.89 -49.89
CA VAL A 318 -20.81 11.37 -51.23
C VAL A 318 -20.34 10.21 -52.11
N GLN A 319 -19.47 9.32 -51.61
CA GLN A 319 -19.01 8.16 -52.38
C GLN A 319 -20.16 7.21 -52.75
N PHE A 320 -21.11 7.01 -51.84
CA PHE A 320 -22.35 6.27 -52.13
C PHE A 320 -23.18 6.97 -53.22
N ARG A 321 -23.37 8.29 -53.13
CA ARG A 321 -24.16 9.07 -54.11
C ARG A 321 -23.49 9.19 -55.47
N LEU A 322 -22.17 9.10 -55.53
CA LEU A 322 -21.40 9.00 -56.77
C LEU A 322 -21.42 7.60 -57.40
N GLY A 323 -22.00 6.60 -56.72
CA GLY A 323 -22.07 5.21 -57.21
C GLY A 323 -20.78 4.40 -57.00
N ASN A 324 -19.80 4.92 -56.27
CA ASN A 324 -18.51 4.24 -56.06
C ASN A 324 -18.57 3.16 -54.97
N VAL A 325 -19.59 3.19 -54.10
CA VAL A 325 -19.74 2.34 -52.91
C VAL A 325 -21.19 1.92 -52.78
N ASP A 326 -21.44 0.67 -52.39
CA ASP A 326 -22.79 0.12 -52.20
C ASP A 326 -23.42 0.57 -50.86
N ALA A 327 -24.75 0.46 -50.74
CA ALA A 327 -25.52 0.82 -49.55
C ALA A 327 -25.07 0.04 -48.29
N PHE A 328 -24.77 -1.26 -48.43
CA PHE A 328 -24.28 -2.06 -47.30
C PHE A 328 -22.87 -1.65 -46.86
N GLN A 329 -22.01 -1.33 -47.83
CA GLN A 329 -20.66 -0.81 -47.57
C GLN A 329 -20.71 0.57 -46.92
N LEU A 330 -21.65 1.44 -47.32
CA LEU A 330 -21.90 2.72 -46.64
C LEU A 330 -22.31 2.48 -45.17
N ALA A 331 -23.23 1.55 -44.92
CA ALA A 331 -23.69 1.25 -43.56
C ALA A 331 -22.55 0.68 -42.68
N ASP A 332 -21.72 -0.22 -43.21
CA ASP A 332 -20.54 -0.75 -42.53
C ASP A 332 -19.48 0.34 -42.29
N ALA A 333 -19.26 1.23 -43.28
CA ALA A 333 -18.37 2.37 -43.14
C ALA A 333 -18.83 3.31 -42.01
N LEU A 334 -20.12 3.64 -41.93
CA LEU A 334 -20.68 4.44 -40.84
C LEU A 334 -20.50 3.75 -39.48
N GLN A 335 -20.73 2.43 -39.40
CA GLN A 335 -20.49 1.67 -38.17
C GLN A 335 -19.01 1.74 -37.77
N TYR A 336 -18.11 1.53 -38.74
CA TYR A 336 -16.68 1.59 -38.53
C TYR A 336 -16.24 2.96 -38.01
N ILE A 337 -16.71 4.04 -38.63
CA ILE A 337 -16.40 5.41 -38.24
C ILE A 337 -16.80 5.66 -36.78
N PHE A 338 -18.06 5.40 -36.43
CA PHE A 338 -18.55 5.67 -35.07
C PHE A 338 -17.93 4.75 -34.01
N ALA A 339 -17.50 3.54 -34.39
CA ALA A 339 -16.76 2.65 -33.50
C ALA A 339 -15.28 3.05 -33.31
N HIS A 340 -14.67 3.70 -34.30
CA HIS A 340 -13.22 3.98 -34.35
C HIS A 340 -12.85 5.47 -34.42
N VAL A 341 -13.73 6.40 -34.03
CA VAL A 341 -13.45 7.85 -33.95
C VAL A 341 -12.13 8.17 -33.26
N GLY A 342 -11.78 7.44 -32.19
CA GLY A 342 -10.51 7.63 -31.49
C GLY A 342 -9.28 7.39 -32.37
N ALA A 343 -9.33 6.40 -33.27
CA ALA A 343 -8.24 6.10 -34.20
C ALA A 343 -8.25 7.05 -35.40
N LEU A 344 -9.43 7.39 -35.93
CA LEU A 344 -9.58 8.22 -37.13
C LEU A 344 -9.30 9.71 -36.89
N THR A 345 -9.69 10.26 -35.74
CA THR A 345 -9.67 11.73 -35.53
C THR A 345 -8.58 12.23 -34.57
N GLY A 346 -8.17 11.41 -33.59
CA GLY A 346 -7.24 11.87 -32.55
C GLY A 346 -7.81 12.89 -31.54
N MET A 347 -9.13 13.15 -31.52
CA MET A 347 -9.76 14.15 -30.64
C MET A 347 -9.47 13.96 -29.13
N TYR A 348 -9.17 12.73 -28.71
CA TYR A 348 -8.83 12.41 -27.32
C TYR A 348 -7.56 13.12 -26.82
N ARG A 349 -6.68 13.58 -27.73
CA ARG A 349 -5.48 14.36 -27.39
C ARG A 349 -5.83 15.73 -26.82
N TYR A 350 -6.84 16.38 -27.40
CA TYR A 350 -7.30 17.70 -26.97
C TYR A 350 -8.33 17.63 -25.84
N LYS A 351 -9.12 16.55 -25.78
CA LYS A 351 -10.07 16.30 -24.68
C LYS A 351 -10.12 14.83 -24.29
N TYR A 352 -9.29 14.44 -23.32
CA TYR A 352 -9.14 13.04 -22.92
C TYR A 352 -10.41 12.40 -22.31
N LYS A 353 -11.33 13.20 -21.74
CA LYS A 353 -12.62 12.69 -21.20
C LYS A 353 -13.47 11.97 -22.28
N LEU A 354 -13.21 12.24 -23.57
CA LEU A 354 -13.79 11.54 -24.71
C LEU A 354 -13.55 10.02 -24.69
N MET A 355 -12.50 9.55 -24.00
CA MET A 355 -12.24 8.12 -23.83
C MET A 355 -13.41 7.37 -23.18
N ARG A 356 -14.34 8.07 -22.50
CA ARG A 356 -15.62 7.49 -22.07
C ARG A 356 -16.46 7.02 -23.27
N GLN A 357 -16.66 7.88 -24.26
CA GLN A 357 -17.43 7.56 -25.47
C GLN A 357 -16.72 6.51 -26.33
N VAL A 358 -15.41 6.66 -26.56
CA VAL A 358 -14.64 5.68 -27.36
C VAL A 358 -14.72 4.28 -26.75
N ARG A 359 -14.63 4.14 -25.42
CA ARG A 359 -14.80 2.84 -24.76
C ARG A 359 -16.23 2.31 -24.89
N MET A 360 -17.24 3.16 -24.70
CA MET A 360 -18.64 2.79 -24.87
C MET A 360 -18.95 2.29 -26.29
N CYS A 361 -18.42 2.95 -27.33
CA CYS A 361 -18.59 2.49 -28.72
C CYS A 361 -17.89 1.14 -28.96
N LYS A 362 -16.73 0.90 -28.34
CA LYS A 362 -16.07 -0.42 -28.38
C LYS A 362 -16.91 -1.50 -27.69
N ASP A 363 -17.48 -1.18 -26.52
CA ASP A 363 -18.34 -2.11 -25.78
C ASP A 363 -19.62 -2.43 -26.59
N LEU A 364 -20.23 -1.42 -27.21
CA LEU A 364 -21.36 -1.61 -28.14
C LEU A 364 -20.96 -2.44 -29.36
N LYS A 365 -19.76 -2.23 -29.93
CA LYS A 365 -19.24 -3.06 -31.03
C LYS A 365 -19.18 -4.53 -30.62
N HIS A 366 -18.67 -4.84 -29.44
CA HIS A 366 -18.60 -6.22 -28.97
C HIS A 366 -19.98 -6.84 -28.78
N LEU A 367 -20.90 -6.09 -28.15
CA LEU A 367 -22.30 -6.51 -27.97
C LEU A 367 -22.98 -6.85 -29.31
N ILE A 368 -22.85 -5.95 -30.30
CA ILE A 368 -23.49 -6.10 -31.61
C ILE A 368 -22.86 -7.24 -32.39
N TYR A 369 -21.52 -7.28 -32.49
CA TYR A 369 -20.84 -8.23 -33.39
C TYR A 369 -21.02 -9.68 -32.94
N TYR A 370 -21.03 -9.94 -31.63
CA TYR A 370 -21.23 -11.31 -31.12
C TYR A 370 -22.69 -11.78 -31.18
N ARG A 371 -23.64 -10.89 -31.45
CA ARG A 371 -25.03 -11.26 -31.77
C ARG A 371 -25.24 -11.34 -33.28
N PHE A 372 -24.63 -10.45 -34.05
CA PHE A 372 -24.76 -10.37 -35.51
C PHE A 372 -23.98 -11.48 -36.24
N ASN A 373 -22.74 -11.77 -35.83
CA ASN A 373 -21.89 -12.80 -36.44
C ASN A 373 -22.12 -14.17 -35.78
N THR A 374 -23.38 -14.61 -35.73
CA THR A 374 -23.78 -15.93 -35.19
C THR A 374 -24.43 -16.78 -36.28
N GLY A 375 -24.38 -18.11 -36.13
CA GLY A 375 -24.88 -19.04 -37.14
C GLY A 375 -24.00 -19.04 -38.41
N PRO A 376 -24.57 -18.88 -39.62
CA PRO A 376 -23.83 -18.93 -40.88
C PRO A 376 -22.96 -17.69 -41.15
N VAL A 377 -23.15 -16.60 -40.41
CA VAL A 377 -22.40 -15.34 -40.60
C VAL A 377 -21.05 -15.41 -39.87
N GLY A 378 -19.97 -15.48 -40.66
CA GLY A 378 -18.60 -15.57 -40.16
C GLY A 378 -18.03 -14.28 -39.55
N LYS A 379 -16.76 -14.35 -39.13
CA LYS A 379 -15.98 -13.18 -38.70
C LYS A 379 -15.47 -12.42 -39.93
N GLY A 380 -16.02 -11.25 -40.20
CA GLY A 380 -15.58 -10.38 -41.30
C GLY A 380 -16.14 -8.96 -41.21
N PRO A 381 -15.72 -8.05 -42.11
CA PRO A 381 -16.43 -6.79 -42.36
C PRO A 381 -17.83 -7.05 -42.93
N GLY A 382 -18.80 -6.17 -42.70
CA GLY A 382 -20.19 -6.35 -43.15
C GLY A 382 -21.27 -6.11 -42.08
N CYS A 383 -20.92 -5.53 -40.93
CA CYS A 383 -21.87 -5.22 -39.87
C CYS A 383 -22.31 -3.74 -39.96
N GLY A 384 -23.34 -3.46 -40.75
CA GLY A 384 -23.87 -2.11 -40.98
C GLY A 384 -24.73 -1.49 -39.86
N PHE A 385 -24.64 -1.96 -38.61
CA PHE A 385 -25.54 -1.54 -37.52
C PHE A 385 -25.02 -0.34 -36.71
N TRP A 386 -25.04 0.84 -37.32
CA TRP A 386 -24.36 2.07 -36.84
C TRP A 386 -25.15 2.92 -35.82
N ALA A 387 -26.47 2.71 -35.70
CA ALA A 387 -27.34 3.56 -34.88
C ALA A 387 -26.90 3.68 -33.40
N PRO A 388 -26.47 2.62 -32.69
CA PRO A 388 -26.01 2.75 -31.31
C PRO A 388 -24.76 3.65 -31.17
N GLY A 389 -23.77 3.51 -32.06
CA GLY A 389 -22.56 4.32 -32.06
C GLY A 389 -22.85 5.79 -32.37
N TRP A 390 -23.68 6.05 -33.39
CA TRP A 390 -24.13 7.40 -33.76
C TRP A 390 -24.77 8.15 -32.59
N ARG A 391 -25.67 7.48 -31.84
CA ARG A 391 -26.33 8.08 -30.65
C ARG A 391 -25.35 8.53 -29.59
N VAL A 392 -24.30 7.73 -29.32
CA VAL A 392 -23.26 8.09 -28.34
C VAL A 392 -22.58 9.40 -28.73
N TRP A 393 -22.26 9.58 -30.01
CA TRP A 393 -21.62 10.79 -30.53
C TRP A 393 -22.55 12.00 -30.56
N LEU A 394 -23.85 11.82 -30.86
CA LEU A 394 -24.83 12.90 -30.73
C LEU A 394 -24.97 13.39 -29.27
N PHE A 395 -25.03 12.48 -28.30
CA PHE A 395 -25.09 12.87 -26.89
C PHE A 395 -23.78 13.51 -26.41
N PHE A 396 -22.64 13.16 -26.99
CA PHE A 396 -21.39 13.89 -26.78
C PHE A 396 -21.50 15.32 -27.32
N MET A 397 -22.01 15.49 -28.55
CA MET A 397 -22.19 16.82 -29.15
C MET A 397 -23.12 17.70 -28.32
N ARG A 398 -24.22 17.14 -27.80
CA ARG A 398 -25.14 17.85 -26.88
C ARG A 398 -24.42 18.49 -25.68
N GLY A 399 -23.41 17.81 -25.13
CA GLY A 399 -22.64 18.31 -23.98
C GLY A 399 -21.42 19.16 -24.34
N ILE A 400 -20.86 19.02 -25.55
CA ILE A 400 -19.65 19.73 -25.98
C ILE A 400 -19.97 21.09 -26.61
N VAL A 401 -21.14 21.25 -27.24
CA VAL A 401 -21.54 22.47 -27.95
C VAL A 401 -21.45 23.71 -27.04
N PRO A 402 -22.07 23.75 -25.84
CA PRO A 402 -21.96 24.93 -24.97
C PRO A 402 -20.53 25.22 -24.51
N LEU A 403 -19.69 24.18 -24.40
CA LEU A 403 -18.29 24.35 -24.00
C LEU A 403 -17.47 24.98 -25.14
N LEU A 404 -17.66 24.50 -26.37
CA LEU A 404 -16.99 25.03 -27.55
C LEU A 404 -17.48 26.43 -27.89
N GLU A 405 -18.79 26.72 -27.78
CA GLU A 405 -19.33 28.08 -27.95
C GLU A 405 -18.61 29.07 -27.03
N ARG A 406 -18.48 28.74 -25.74
CA ARG A 406 -17.75 29.59 -24.79
C ARG A 406 -16.26 29.71 -25.13
N TRP A 407 -15.60 28.61 -25.50
CA TRP A 407 -14.17 28.62 -25.81
C TRP A 407 -13.84 29.37 -27.09
N LEU A 408 -14.62 29.17 -28.14
CA LEU A 408 -14.51 29.87 -29.41
C LEU A 408 -14.91 31.33 -29.25
N GLY A 409 -15.99 31.63 -28.50
CA GLY A 409 -16.37 33.00 -28.14
C GLY A 409 -15.22 33.75 -27.45
N ASN A 410 -14.62 33.17 -26.42
CA ASN A 410 -13.46 33.76 -25.75
C ASN A 410 -12.23 33.88 -26.66
N LEU A 411 -12.02 32.93 -27.57
CA LEU A 411 -10.92 32.97 -28.53
C LEU A 411 -11.09 34.12 -29.52
N LEU A 412 -12.29 34.28 -30.07
CA LEU A 412 -12.64 35.32 -31.02
C LEU A 412 -12.65 36.69 -30.36
N ALA A 413 -13.31 36.85 -29.21
CA ALA A 413 -13.28 38.10 -28.43
C ALA A 413 -11.83 38.53 -28.16
N ARG A 414 -10.97 37.62 -27.70
CA ARG A 414 -9.55 37.92 -27.48
C ARG A 414 -8.78 38.26 -28.76
N GLN A 415 -9.19 37.74 -29.91
CA GLN A 415 -8.54 38.01 -31.20
C GLN A 415 -8.93 39.39 -31.74
N PHE A 416 -10.18 39.80 -31.54
CA PHE A 416 -10.72 41.07 -32.05
C PHE A 416 -10.56 42.22 -31.05
N GLU A 417 -10.82 41.99 -29.77
CA GLU A 417 -10.76 42.99 -28.69
C GLU A 417 -9.37 43.05 -28.02
N GLY A 418 -8.52 42.04 -28.22
CA GLY A 418 -7.22 41.92 -27.57
C GLY A 418 -7.28 41.27 -26.17
N ARG A 419 -6.14 41.26 -25.45
CA ARG A 419 -6.07 40.74 -24.07
C ARG A 419 -6.06 41.88 -23.07
N ASN A 420 -6.98 41.83 -22.10
CA ASN A 420 -6.94 42.72 -20.93
C ASN A 420 -5.80 42.32 -19.98
N SER A 421 -4.72 43.09 -19.97
CA SER A 421 -3.48 42.79 -19.22
C SER A 421 -3.64 42.86 -17.69
N LYS A 422 -4.56 43.71 -17.19
CA LYS A 422 -4.83 43.91 -15.74
C LYS A 422 -6.27 43.60 -15.31
N GLY A 423 -7.12 43.06 -16.20
CA GLY A 423 -8.55 42.94 -15.93
C GLY A 423 -8.97 41.82 -14.95
N ILE A 424 -8.11 40.85 -14.66
CA ILE A 424 -8.41 39.72 -13.77
C ILE A 424 -7.30 39.58 -12.73
N ALA A 425 -7.65 39.73 -11.45
CA ALA A 425 -6.76 39.44 -10.34
C ALA A 425 -6.33 37.97 -10.39
N LYS A 426 -5.02 37.73 -10.35
CA LYS A 426 -4.48 36.36 -10.40
C LYS A 426 -4.76 35.67 -9.07
N THR A 427 -5.43 34.53 -9.09
CA THR A 427 -5.65 33.71 -7.90
C THR A 427 -4.35 33.17 -7.33
N VAL A 428 -4.27 33.08 -6.00
CA VAL A 428 -3.11 32.54 -5.29
C VAL A 428 -3.15 31.02 -5.39
N THR A 429 -2.45 30.48 -6.39
CA THR A 429 -2.28 29.03 -6.57
C THR A 429 -1.09 28.51 -5.75
N LYS A 430 -0.96 27.19 -5.64
CA LYS A 430 0.08 26.49 -4.86
C LYS A 430 1.50 27.07 -5.03
N GLN A 431 1.88 27.50 -6.23
CA GLN A 431 3.21 28.05 -6.52
C GLN A 431 3.47 29.42 -5.85
N ARG A 432 2.41 30.18 -5.52
CA ARG A 432 2.48 31.56 -5.05
C ARG A 432 2.15 31.73 -3.57
N VAL A 433 1.74 30.66 -2.89
CA VAL A 433 1.32 30.71 -1.48
C VAL A 433 2.41 31.30 -0.59
N GLU A 434 3.66 30.83 -0.71
CA GLU A 434 4.78 31.33 0.12
C GLU A 434 5.11 32.80 -0.21
N SER A 435 5.19 33.16 -1.49
CA SER A 435 5.49 34.54 -1.91
C SER A 435 4.38 35.53 -1.55
N HIS A 436 3.12 35.10 -1.60
CA HIS A 436 1.98 35.93 -1.24
C HIS A 436 1.89 36.13 0.27
N PHE A 437 2.14 35.09 1.06
CA PHE A 437 2.25 35.21 2.52
C PHE A 437 3.32 36.23 2.92
N ASP A 438 4.50 36.18 2.28
CA ASP A 438 5.56 37.16 2.54
C ASP A 438 5.18 38.59 2.10
N LEU A 439 4.38 38.74 1.04
CA LEU A 439 3.87 40.04 0.59
C LEU A 439 2.88 40.64 1.59
N GLU A 440 1.92 39.85 2.05
CA GLU A 440 0.92 40.26 3.05
C GLU A 440 1.57 40.57 4.40
N LEU A 441 2.52 39.75 4.85
CA LEU A 441 3.28 39.98 6.08
C LEU A 441 4.03 41.32 6.04
N ARG A 442 4.71 41.62 4.92
CA ARG A 442 5.43 42.89 4.76
C ARG A 442 4.48 44.09 4.73
N ALA A 443 3.31 43.94 4.09
CA ALA A 443 2.29 44.99 4.08
C ALA A 443 1.74 45.25 5.49
N ALA A 444 1.39 44.20 6.23
CA ALA A 444 0.89 44.30 7.61
C ALA A 444 1.91 44.96 8.54
N VAL A 445 3.17 44.54 8.50
CA VAL A 445 4.25 45.17 9.27
C VAL A 445 4.43 46.64 8.89
N MET A 446 4.31 46.98 7.60
CA MET A 446 4.43 48.36 7.15
C MET A 446 3.27 49.23 7.66
N HIS A 447 2.04 48.71 7.72
CA HIS A 447 0.91 49.40 8.32
C HIS A 447 1.16 49.70 9.80
N ASP A 448 1.54 48.67 10.60
CA ASP A 448 1.81 48.84 12.03
C ASP A 448 2.97 49.84 12.30
N ILE A 449 4.01 49.84 11.46
CA ILE A 449 5.12 50.80 11.57
C ILE A 449 4.65 52.23 11.29
N LEU A 450 3.83 52.44 10.26
CA LEU A 450 3.36 53.76 9.86
C LEU A 450 2.40 54.36 10.90
N ASP A 451 1.62 53.52 11.58
CA ASP A 451 0.70 53.93 12.64
C ASP A 451 1.43 54.29 13.94
N MET A 452 2.57 53.63 14.22
CA MET A 452 3.36 53.88 15.43
C MET A 452 4.37 55.03 15.31
N MET A 453 4.77 55.42 14.10
CA MET A 453 5.75 56.49 13.92
C MET A 453 5.10 57.89 13.94
N PRO A 454 5.71 58.89 14.62
CA PRO A 454 5.30 60.29 14.51
C PRO A 454 5.37 60.79 13.06
N GLU A 455 4.50 61.72 12.68
CA GLU A 455 4.33 62.20 11.30
C GLU A 455 5.64 62.69 10.63
N SER A 456 6.60 63.19 11.42
CA SER A 456 7.90 63.69 10.95
C SER A 456 8.93 62.62 10.52
N ILE A 457 8.70 61.31 10.77
CA ILE A 457 9.73 60.25 10.61
C ILE A 457 9.32 59.15 9.59
N LYS A 458 8.10 59.21 9.02
CA LYS A 458 7.41 58.07 8.39
C LYS A 458 8.09 57.43 7.16
N GLN A 459 8.66 58.21 6.23
CA GLN A 459 9.02 57.67 4.90
C GLN A 459 10.44 57.05 4.79
N ASN A 460 11.43 57.54 5.56
CA ASN A 460 12.83 57.14 5.35
C ASN A 460 13.27 55.88 6.13
N LYS A 461 12.59 55.52 7.23
CA LYS A 461 13.00 54.41 8.12
C LYS A 461 12.27 53.08 7.88
N ALA A 462 11.12 53.08 7.19
CA ALA A 462 10.31 51.87 6.98
C ALA A 462 11.06 50.75 6.24
N LYS A 463 11.87 51.10 5.23
CA LYS A 463 12.69 50.14 4.47
C LYS A 463 13.74 49.45 5.35
N THR A 464 14.40 50.21 6.22
CA THR A 464 15.41 49.70 7.17
C THR A 464 14.79 48.76 8.20
N ILE A 465 13.60 49.09 8.72
CA ILE A 465 12.88 48.21 9.65
C ILE A 465 12.50 46.89 8.96
N LEU A 466 12.06 46.91 7.69
CA LEU A 466 11.79 45.69 6.92
C LEU A 466 13.05 44.86 6.62
N GLN A 467 14.23 45.48 6.54
CA GLN A 467 15.51 44.76 6.48
C GLN A 467 15.79 44.07 7.81
N HIS A 468 15.60 44.75 8.95
CA HIS A 468 15.71 44.13 10.28
C HIS A 468 14.72 42.99 10.49
N LEU A 469 13.47 43.11 10.03
CA LEU A 469 12.49 42.01 10.02
C LEU A 469 13.03 40.80 9.23
N SER A 470 13.61 41.06 8.05
CA SER A 470 14.15 40.00 7.19
C SER A 470 15.37 39.32 7.84
N GLU A 471 16.20 40.09 8.53
CA GLU A 471 17.37 39.59 9.25
C GLU A 471 16.99 38.82 10.50
N ALA A 472 16.07 39.34 11.32
CA ALA A 472 15.51 38.63 12.47
C ALA A 472 14.92 37.26 12.08
N TRP A 473 14.29 37.16 10.91
CA TRP A 473 13.82 35.87 10.36
C TRP A 473 14.97 34.91 10.00
N ARG A 474 16.10 35.43 9.49
CA ARG A 474 17.29 34.61 9.21
C ARG A 474 17.93 34.13 10.51
N CYS A 475 18.15 35.03 11.47
CA CYS A 475 18.66 34.70 12.79
C CYS A 475 17.79 33.64 13.48
N TRP A 476 16.46 33.78 13.44
CA TRP A 476 15.54 32.78 13.99
C TRP A 476 15.74 31.40 13.34
N LYS A 477 15.87 31.32 12.01
CA LYS A 477 16.10 30.04 11.31
C LYS A 477 17.48 29.44 11.60
N ALA A 478 18.49 30.27 11.86
CA ALA A 478 19.85 29.88 12.22
C ALA A 478 20.01 29.57 13.71
N ASN A 479 18.98 29.85 14.52
CA ASN A 479 19.02 29.84 15.97
C ASN A 479 20.07 30.77 16.58
N ILE A 480 20.36 31.89 15.90
CA ILE A 480 21.25 32.92 16.40
C ILE A 480 20.41 33.91 17.22
N PRO A 481 20.82 34.28 18.45
CA PRO A 481 20.12 35.30 19.21
C PRO A 481 20.18 36.63 18.45
N TRP A 482 19.01 37.17 18.14
CA TRP A 482 18.90 38.45 17.44
C TRP A 482 18.74 39.57 18.46
N LYS A 483 19.77 40.40 18.60
CA LYS A 483 19.73 41.62 19.41
C LYS A 483 20.45 42.75 18.67
N VAL A 484 19.75 43.87 18.45
CA VAL A 484 20.31 45.04 17.78
C VAL A 484 20.55 46.15 18.81
N PRO A 485 21.81 46.55 19.07
CA PRO A 485 22.09 47.66 19.97
C PRO A 485 21.42 48.96 19.50
N GLY A 486 20.79 49.70 20.43
CA GLY A 486 20.17 51.00 20.13
C GLY A 486 18.82 50.96 19.39
N MET A 487 18.21 49.79 19.18
CA MET A 487 16.88 49.68 18.59
C MET A 487 15.78 50.06 19.58
N PRO A 488 14.76 50.86 19.19
CA PRO A 488 13.60 51.11 20.03
C PRO A 488 12.86 49.82 20.39
N THR A 489 12.56 49.62 21.68
CA THR A 489 11.87 48.42 22.21
C THR A 489 10.52 48.16 21.54
N ALA A 490 9.80 49.23 21.19
CA ALA A 490 8.53 49.15 20.49
C ALA A 490 8.67 48.49 19.10
N ILE A 491 9.71 48.85 18.33
CA ILE A 491 10.01 48.27 17.01
C ILE A 491 10.51 46.82 17.18
N GLU A 492 11.37 46.57 18.17
CA GLU A 492 11.87 45.24 18.50
C GLU A 492 10.70 44.27 18.78
N ASN A 493 9.73 44.69 19.60
CA ASN A 493 8.55 43.89 19.95
C ASN A 493 7.64 43.60 18.74
N ILE A 494 7.44 44.56 17.83
CA ILE A 494 6.69 44.33 16.58
C ILE A 494 7.40 43.26 15.74
N ILE A 495 8.71 43.41 15.54
CA ILE A 495 9.50 42.46 14.76
C ILE A 495 9.36 41.06 15.39
N LEU A 496 9.58 40.93 16.69
CA LEU A 496 9.48 39.64 17.40
C LEU A 496 8.08 39.02 17.29
N ARG A 497 7.01 39.83 17.38
CA ARG A 497 5.62 39.37 17.19
C ARG A 497 5.41 38.76 15.80
N TYR A 498 5.84 39.46 14.75
CA TYR A 498 5.67 38.98 13.37
C TYR A 498 6.62 37.82 13.01
N ILE A 499 7.82 37.78 13.60
CA ILE A 499 8.72 36.63 13.49
C ILE A 499 8.10 35.38 14.13
N LYS A 500 7.50 35.50 15.32
CA LYS A 500 6.78 34.40 15.97
C LYS A 500 5.62 33.91 15.11
N SER A 501 4.78 34.82 14.61
CA SER A 501 3.67 34.47 13.71
C SER A 501 4.16 33.72 12.45
N LYS A 502 5.24 34.20 11.82
CA LYS A 502 5.85 33.52 10.67
C LYS A 502 6.46 32.16 11.04
N ALA A 503 7.06 32.04 12.21
CA ALA A 503 7.59 30.79 12.74
C ALA A 503 6.48 29.75 12.96
N ASP A 504 5.38 30.12 13.59
CA ASP A 504 4.23 29.24 13.85
C ASP A 504 3.62 28.71 12.54
N TRP A 505 3.42 29.59 11.56
CA TRP A 505 3.01 29.19 10.22
C TRP A 505 4.02 28.23 9.57
N TRP A 506 5.32 28.52 9.66
CA TRP A 506 6.37 27.73 9.03
C TRP A 506 6.46 26.32 9.64
N CYS A 507 6.33 26.20 10.97
CA CYS A 507 6.30 24.95 11.71
C CYS A 507 5.04 24.13 11.41
N SER A 508 3.87 24.76 11.46
CA SER A 508 2.59 24.10 11.12
C SER A 508 2.60 23.51 9.70
N VAL A 509 3.12 24.27 8.72
CA VAL A 509 3.29 23.79 7.34
C VAL A 509 4.32 22.65 7.25
N ALA A 510 5.36 22.64 8.09
CA ALA A 510 6.32 21.54 8.15
C ALA A 510 5.66 20.25 8.66
N HIS A 511 4.92 20.30 9.77
CA HIS A 511 4.19 19.16 10.33
C HIS A 511 3.10 18.63 9.37
N TYR A 512 2.28 19.52 8.81
CA TYR A 512 1.24 19.14 7.84
C TYR A 512 1.83 18.42 6.63
N ASN A 513 2.93 18.93 6.07
CA ASN A 513 3.57 18.27 4.95
C ASN A 513 4.28 16.97 5.37
N ARG A 514 4.84 16.89 6.59
CA ARG A 514 5.48 15.65 7.07
C ARG A 514 4.45 14.53 7.20
N GLU A 515 3.28 14.81 7.77
CA GLU A 515 2.22 13.81 7.91
C GLU A 515 1.68 13.36 6.54
N ARG A 516 1.56 14.28 5.57
CA ARG A 516 1.21 13.93 4.19
C ARG A 516 2.24 13.06 3.50
N ILE A 517 3.53 13.32 3.73
CA ILE A 517 4.63 12.48 3.22
C ILE A 517 4.57 11.10 3.87
N ARG A 518 4.37 11.03 5.20
CA ARG A 518 4.28 9.77 5.95
C ARG A 518 3.15 8.87 5.45
N ARG A 519 1.93 9.42 5.30
CA ARG A 519 0.74 8.70 4.77
C ARG A 519 0.82 8.32 3.29
N GLY A 520 1.86 8.75 2.57
CA GLY A 520 1.99 8.46 1.13
C GLY A 520 1.04 9.24 0.23
N ALA A 521 0.56 10.41 0.67
CA ALA A 521 -0.25 11.29 -0.16
C ALA A 521 0.54 11.80 -1.38
N THR A 522 -0.17 12.31 -2.40
CA THR A 522 0.48 12.92 -3.56
C THR A 522 1.21 14.20 -3.14
N VAL A 523 2.54 14.14 -3.12
CA VAL A 523 3.45 15.23 -2.74
C VAL A 523 4.52 15.42 -3.81
N ASP A 524 4.85 16.67 -4.12
CA ASP A 524 5.86 17.01 -5.12
C ASP A 524 7.27 16.82 -4.54
N LYS A 525 8.23 16.44 -5.39
CA LYS A 525 9.64 16.26 -5.00
C LYS A 525 10.25 17.49 -4.33
N ALA A 526 9.88 18.69 -4.78
CA ALA A 526 10.35 19.94 -4.19
C ALA A 526 9.84 20.14 -2.76
N VAL A 527 8.59 19.72 -2.47
CA VAL A 527 8.01 19.82 -1.13
C VAL A 527 8.72 18.88 -0.16
N VAL A 528 9.05 17.65 -0.59
CA VAL A 528 9.83 16.69 0.22
C VAL A 528 11.20 17.28 0.58
N LYS A 529 11.95 17.80 -0.40
CA LYS A 529 13.25 18.43 -0.14
C LYS A 529 13.16 19.66 0.77
N LYS A 530 12.15 20.51 0.56
CA LYS A 530 11.89 21.66 1.43
C LYS A 530 11.60 21.19 2.86
N ASN A 531 10.69 20.22 3.02
CA ASN A 531 10.30 19.66 4.31
C ASN A 531 11.51 19.09 5.07
N LEU A 532 12.36 18.30 4.40
CA LEU A 532 13.61 17.81 4.96
C LEU A 532 14.47 18.95 5.53
N GLY A 533 14.73 20.00 4.74
CA GLY A 533 15.48 21.16 5.22
C GLY A 533 14.79 21.96 6.33
N ARG A 534 13.45 21.90 6.45
CA ARG A 534 12.71 22.49 7.57
C ARG A 534 12.90 21.66 8.85
N LEU A 535 12.71 20.34 8.76
CA LEU A 535 12.84 19.43 9.89
C LEU A 535 14.27 19.37 10.42
N THR A 536 15.29 19.41 9.54
CA THR A 536 16.69 19.51 9.97
C THR A 536 16.94 20.74 10.86
N ARG A 537 16.38 21.91 10.49
CA ARG A 537 16.52 23.12 11.31
C ARG A 537 15.76 23.02 12.63
N LEU A 538 14.55 22.45 12.63
CA LEU A 538 13.79 22.25 13.87
C LEU A 538 14.50 21.30 14.83
N TYR A 539 15.05 20.21 14.31
CA TYR A 539 15.85 19.28 15.08
C TYR A 539 17.05 19.99 15.71
N LEU A 540 17.85 20.73 14.93
CA LEU A 540 19.04 21.41 15.45
C LEU A 540 18.73 22.53 16.44
N LYS A 541 17.58 23.22 16.29
CA LYS A 541 17.12 24.19 17.29
C LYS A 541 16.82 23.51 18.62
N ALA A 542 16.10 22.38 18.59
CA ALA A 542 15.80 21.60 19.78
C ALA A 542 17.06 20.97 20.38
N GLU A 543 18.00 20.54 19.54
CA GLU A 543 19.26 19.95 19.96
C GLU A 543 20.16 20.98 20.64
N GLN A 544 20.30 22.19 20.08
CA GLN A 544 21.01 23.29 20.73
C GLN A 544 20.42 23.65 22.11
N GLU A 545 19.10 23.70 22.21
CA GLU A 545 18.41 23.93 23.49
C GLU A 545 18.70 22.80 24.48
N ARG A 546 18.68 21.54 24.02
CA ARG A 546 18.99 20.36 24.85
C ARG A 546 20.41 20.40 25.40
N GLN A 547 21.39 20.77 24.57
CA GLN A 547 22.79 20.90 24.96
C GLN A 547 23.00 22.06 25.94
N HIS A 548 22.36 23.21 25.68
CA HIS A 548 22.38 24.35 26.59
C HIS A 548 21.74 24.03 27.94
N GLY A 549 20.58 23.36 27.93
CA GLY A 549 19.90 22.90 29.14
C GLY A 549 20.77 21.98 29.98
N TYR A 550 21.46 21.02 29.37
CA TYR A 550 22.40 20.14 30.09
C TYR A 550 23.54 20.92 30.78
N LEU A 551 24.16 21.88 30.07
CA LEU A 551 25.23 22.69 30.65
C LEU A 551 24.74 23.65 31.73
N LYS A 552 23.48 24.08 31.66
CA LYS A 552 22.85 24.99 32.61
C LYS A 552 22.36 24.28 33.87
N ASP A 553 21.66 23.17 33.71
CA ASP A 553 21.02 22.43 34.79
C ASP A 553 22.01 21.47 35.48
N GLY A 554 23.12 21.13 34.80
CA GLY A 554 24.13 20.19 35.26
C GLY A 554 23.84 18.75 34.81
N PRO A 555 24.71 17.78 35.18
CA PRO A 555 24.51 16.38 34.86
C PRO A 555 23.17 15.85 35.39
N TYR A 556 22.35 15.26 34.52
CA TYR A 556 21.07 14.67 34.93
C TYR A 556 21.21 13.38 35.76
N ILE A 557 22.39 12.76 35.70
CA ILE A 557 22.72 11.60 36.51
C ILE A 557 23.19 12.04 37.89
N SER A 558 22.61 11.46 38.95
CA SER A 558 23.09 11.75 40.30
C SER A 558 24.45 11.07 40.54
N SER A 559 25.27 11.65 41.42
CA SER A 559 26.55 11.06 41.79
C SER A 559 26.40 9.66 42.41
N GLU A 560 25.35 9.44 43.19
CA GLU A 560 25.03 8.14 43.79
C GLU A 560 24.66 7.09 42.73
N GLU A 561 23.79 7.43 41.77
CA GLU A 561 23.44 6.55 40.66
C GLU A 561 24.69 6.22 39.82
N ALA A 562 25.50 7.22 39.51
CA ALA A 562 26.73 7.04 38.73
C ALA A 562 27.73 6.10 39.43
N VAL A 563 27.91 6.23 40.75
CA VAL A 563 28.76 5.35 41.55
C VAL A 563 28.20 3.92 41.56
N ALA A 564 26.89 3.75 41.77
CA ALA A 564 26.27 2.43 41.75
C ALA A 564 26.46 1.71 40.40
N ILE A 565 26.26 2.42 39.28
CA ILE A 565 26.46 1.90 37.92
C ILE A 565 27.93 1.53 37.68
N TYR A 566 28.85 2.42 38.08
CA TYR A 566 30.27 2.18 37.94
C TYR A 566 30.72 0.96 38.74
N THR A 567 30.32 0.86 40.00
CA THR A 567 30.64 -0.27 40.88
C THR A 567 30.04 -1.58 40.37
N ALA A 568 28.78 -1.58 39.89
CA ALA A 568 28.18 -2.77 39.28
C ALA A 568 28.98 -3.23 38.04
N THR A 569 29.44 -2.29 37.22
CA THR A 569 30.27 -2.60 36.04
C THR A 569 31.64 -3.15 36.44
N VAL A 570 32.28 -2.59 37.47
CA VAL A 570 33.55 -3.10 38.02
C VAL A 570 33.39 -4.54 38.51
N HIS A 571 32.39 -4.81 39.35
CA HIS A 571 32.13 -6.16 39.85
C HIS A 571 31.81 -7.15 38.74
N TRP A 572 31.09 -6.73 37.70
CA TRP A 572 30.88 -7.54 36.51
C TRP A 572 32.21 -7.92 35.85
N LEU A 573 33.04 -6.93 35.50
CA LEU A 573 34.32 -7.16 34.82
C LEU A 573 35.30 -7.99 35.65
N GLU A 574 35.34 -7.77 36.97
CA GLU A 574 36.11 -8.60 37.92
C GLU A 574 35.61 -10.05 37.92
N SER A 575 34.29 -10.27 37.99
CA SER A 575 33.69 -11.60 37.93
C SER A 575 34.01 -12.33 36.62
N ARG A 576 34.18 -11.58 35.52
CA ARG A 576 34.59 -12.10 34.21
C ARG A 576 36.09 -12.28 34.06
N LYS A 577 36.90 -11.89 35.05
CA LYS A 577 38.37 -11.83 34.98
C LYS A 577 38.84 -11.09 33.71
N PHE A 578 38.14 -10.02 33.36
CA PHE A 578 38.41 -9.28 32.14
C PHE A 578 39.75 -8.55 32.21
N ALA A 579 40.58 -8.72 31.19
CA ALA A 579 41.82 -7.97 31.05
C ALA A 579 41.56 -6.72 30.17
N PRO A 580 41.85 -5.49 30.64
CA PRO A 580 41.65 -4.27 29.86
C PRO A 580 42.43 -4.27 28.53
N ILE A 581 41.80 -3.79 27.45
CA ILE A 581 42.37 -3.71 26.11
C ILE A 581 43.52 -2.69 26.11
N PRO A 582 44.76 -3.11 25.77
CA PRO A 582 45.92 -2.23 25.78
C PRO A 582 45.88 -1.28 24.58
N PHE A 583 46.72 -0.25 24.64
CA PHE A 583 47.03 0.55 23.47
C PHE A 583 47.67 -0.32 22.36
N PRO A 584 47.36 -0.10 21.06
CA PRO A 584 47.99 -0.83 19.97
C PRO A 584 49.53 -0.72 20.03
N PRO A 585 50.27 -1.82 20.28
CA PRO A 585 51.71 -1.74 20.47
C PRO A 585 52.41 -1.34 19.16
N LEU A 586 53.61 -0.76 19.22
CA LEU A 586 54.32 -0.29 18.01
C LEU A 586 54.46 -1.39 16.95
N SER A 587 54.79 -2.61 17.38
CA SER A 587 54.97 -3.81 16.54
C SER A 587 53.84 -4.83 16.76
N TYR A 588 52.60 -4.47 16.42
CA TYR A 588 51.47 -5.39 16.52
C TYR A 588 51.34 -6.29 15.27
N LYS A 589 51.25 -7.60 15.49
CA LYS A 589 51.25 -8.62 14.42
C LYS A 589 50.11 -8.47 13.41
N HIS A 590 48.95 -7.96 13.84
CA HIS A 590 47.73 -7.90 13.01
C HIS A 590 47.45 -6.49 12.45
N ASP A 591 48.33 -5.50 12.70
CA ASP A 591 48.08 -4.09 12.37
C ASP A 591 47.75 -3.84 10.90
N THR A 592 48.57 -4.37 10.00
CA THR A 592 48.39 -4.18 8.57
C THR A 592 47.10 -4.80 8.08
N LYS A 593 46.68 -5.93 8.67
CA LYS A 593 45.41 -6.59 8.35
C LYS A 593 44.21 -5.74 8.79
N LEU A 594 44.23 -5.23 10.02
CA LEU A 594 43.17 -4.36 10.54
C LEU A 594 43.07 -3.06 9.73
N LEU A 595 44.21 -2.49 9.32
CA LEU A 595 44.23 -1.32 8.44
C LEU A 595 43.60 -1.63 7.08
N VAL A 596 43.96 -2.74 6.44
CA VAL A 596 43.37 -3.13 5.14
C VAL A 596 41.84 -3.26 5.25
N LEU A 597 41.33 -3.90 6.30
CA LEU A 597 39.89 -4.04 6.55
C LEU A 597 39.20 -2.67 6.73
N ALA A 598 39.82 -1.78 7.51
CA ALA A 598 39.31 -0.43 7.71
C ALA A 598 39.25 0.37 6.39
N LEU A 599 40.29 0.27 5.57
CA LEU A 599 40.37 0.96 4.27
C LEU A 599 39.37 0.39 3.25
N GLU A 600 39.15 -0.93 3.23
CA GLU A 600 38.13 -1.56 2.38
C GLU A 600 36.72 -1.06 2.72
N LYS A 601 36.36 -1.06 4.01
CA LYS A 601 35.08 -0.56 4.51
C LYS A 601 34.83 0.90 4.11
N LEU A 602 35.87 1.74 4.14
CA LEU A 602 35.77 3.14 3.71
C LEU A 602 35.65 3.29 2.19
N LYS A 603 36.38 2.48 1.42
CA LYS A 603 36.35 2.50 -0.04
C LYS A 603 34.99 2.08 -0.61
N GLU A 604 34.33 1.08 0.00
CA GLU A 604 33.03 0.57 -0.42
C GLU A 604 31.93 1.64 -0.47
N ALA A 605 31.99 2.64 0.41
CA ALA A 605 31.03 3.74 0.47
C ALA A 605 30.97 4.58 -0.84
N TYR A 606 32.01 4.51 -1.66
CA TYR A 606 32.16 5.32 -2.87
C TYR A 606 32.04 4.53 -4.18
N SER A 607 32.08 3.19 -4.13
CA SER A 607 32.03 2.31 -5.32
C SER A 607 30.79 2.52 -6.21
N VAL A 608 29.70 3.07 -5.67
CA VAL A 608 28.42 3.27 -6.39
C VAL A 608 28.26 4.69 -6.94
N LYS A 609 29.04 5.66 -6.46
CA LYS A 609 28.84 7.09 -6.80
C LYS A 609 29.52 7.45 -8.11
N GLY A 610 28.73 7.85 -9.10
CA GLY A 610 29.26 8.34 -10.39
C GLY A 610 29.82 9.77 -10.36
N ARG A 611 29.61 10.54 -9.28
CA ARG A 611 30.19 11.88 -9.09
C ARG A 611 30.64 12.03 -7.65
N LEU A 612 31.90 12.41 -7.48
CA LEU A 612 32.57 12.62 -6.19
C LEU A 612 32.80 14.11 -5.96
N ASN A 613 32.56 14.58 -4.74
CA ASN A 613 32.94 15.94 -4.31
C ASN A 613 34.44 16.00 -3.96
N GLN A 614 34.95 17.19 -3.62
CA GLN A 614 36.38 17.36 -3.31
C GLN A 614 36.82 16.55 -2.08
N SER A 615 36.06 16.61 -0.98
CA SER A 615 36.34 15.85 0.24
C SER A 615 36.37 14.32 0.01
N GLN A 616 35.49 13.79 -0.83
CA GLN A 616 35.51 12.36 -1.19
C GLN A 616 36.70 11.96 -2.06
N ARG A 617 37.20 12.87 -2.91
CA ARG A 617 38.43 12.63 -3.67
C ARG A 617 39.66 12.63 -2.77
N GLU A 618 39.70 13.57 -1.81
CA GLU A 618 40.73 13.62 -0.78
C GLU A 618 40.72 12.35 0.08
N GLU A 619 39.53 11.87 0.47
CA GLU A 619 39.39 10.60 1.18
C GLU A 619 39.92 9.41 0.38
N LEU A 620 39.57 9.29 -0.91
CA LEU A 620 40.09 8.23 -1.78
C LEU A 620 41.62 8.33 -1.95
N ALA A 621 42.16 9.54 -2.12
CA ALA A 621 43.60 9.75 -2.23
C ALA A 621 44.34 9.34 -0.94
N LEU A 622 43.78 9.66 0.24
CA LEU A 622 44.33 9.22 1.52
C LEU A 622 44.23 7.71 1.73
N ILE A 623 43.15 7.08 1.25
CA ILE A 623 43.00 5.62 1.28
C ILE A 623 44.05 4.96 0.38
N GLU A 624 44.26 5.46 -0.85
CA GLU A 624 45.29 4.95 -1.77
C GLU A 624 46.69 5.11 -1.18
N GLN A 625 47.03 6.28 -0.64
CA GLN A 625 48.30 6.49 0.06
C GLN A 625 48.49 5.54 1.26
N ALA A 626 47.41 5.22 1.97
CA ALA A 626 47.45 4.29 3.09
C ALA A 626 47.67 2.83 2.64
N TYR A 627 47.25 2.45 1.43
CA TYR A 627 47.60 1.16 0.83
C TYR A 627 49.06 1.13 0.36
N ASP A 628 49.56 2.22 -0.23
CA ASP A 628 50.93 2.30 -0.76
C ASP A 628 51.98 2.31 0.36
N ASN A 629 51.73 3.05 1.46
CA ASN A 629 52.62 3.10 2.63
C ASN A 629 51.87 2.88 3.95
N PRO A 630 51.53 1.62 4.30
CA PRO A 630 50.72 1.32 5.47
C PRO A 630 51.44 1.62 6.79
N HIS A 631 52.78 1.49 6.85
CA HIS A 631 53.54 1.71 8.08
C HIS A 631 53.56 3.18 8.51
N GLU A 632 53.71 4.10 7.54
CA GLU A 632 53.62 5.54 7.81
C GLU A 632 52.20 5.92 8.26
N CYS A 633 51.17 5.37 7.59
CA CYS A 633 49.79 5.60 7.98
C CYS A 633 49.49 5.08 9.41
N LEU A 634 49.95 3.88 9.77
CA LEU A 634 49.81 3.33 11.12
C LEU A 634 50.53 4.17 12.17
N SER A 635 51.73 4.67 11.87
CA SER A 635 52.46 5.58 12.76
C SER A 635 51.67 6.87 12.99
N ARG A 636 51.08 7.43 11.92
CA ARG A 636 50.20 8.61 12.01
C ARG A 636 48.95 8.32 12.85
N ILE A 637 48.26 7.21 12.62
CA ILE A 637 47.08 6.78 13.38
C ILE A 637 47.41 6.69 14.87
N LYS A 638 48.46 5.94 15.25
CA LYS A 638 48.86 5.77 16.65
C LYS A 638 49.27 7.10 17.30
N ARG A 639 49.97 7.96 16.58
CA ARG A 639 50.30 9.31 17.04
C ARG A 639 49.03 10.12 17.36
N LEU A 640 48.03 10.10 16.47
CA LEU A 640 46.76 10.81 16.67
C LEU A 640 45.98 10.24 17.87
N LEU A 641 45.95 8.92 18.05
CA LEU A 641 45.31 8.29 19.22
C LEU A 641 45.97 8.75 20.54
N LEU A 642 47.29 8.96 20.55
CA LEU A 642 48.01 9.45 21.74
C LEU A 642 47.77 10.93 21.99
N THR A 643 47.91 11.80 20.98
CA THR A 643 48.02 13.26 21.19
C THR A 643 46.75 14.05 20.90
N GLN A 644 45.87 13.59 20.01
CA GLN A 644 44.73 14.38 19.55
C GLN A 644 43.55 14.28 20.52
N ARG A 645 43.12 15.43 21.07
CA ARG A 645 41.92 15.56 21.94
C ARG A 645 40.98 16.69 21.51
N ALA A 646 41.34 17.43 20.45
CA ALA A 646 40.48 18.39 19.79
C ALA A 646 40.39 18.00 18.31
N PHE A 647 39.17 18.00 17.77
CA PHE A 647 38.88 17.53 16.42
C PHE A 647 38.19 18.62 15.61
N LYS A 648 38.19 18.48 14.29
CA LYS A 648 37.48 19.41 13.42
C LYS A 648 35.96 19.26 13.57
N GLU A 649 35.26 20.29 13.11
CA GLU A 649 33.80 20.25 13.04
C GLU A 649 33.29 19.14 12.11
N SER A 650 32.17 18.54 12.46
CA SER A 650 31.53 17.48 11.68
C SER A 650 30.22 18.00 11.09
N GLY A 651 30.02 17.78 9.79
CA GLY A 651 28.78 18.15 9.12
C GLY A 651 27.63 17.21 9.53
N ILE A 652 26.40 17.72 9.60
CA ILE A 652 25.20 16.89 9.81
C ILE A 652 24.17 17.10 8.70
N GLU A 653 23.78 16.02 8.05
CA GLU A 653 22.65 15.97 7.11
C GLU A 653 21.61 14.93 7.58
N PHE A 654 20.47 14.88 6.91
CA PHE A 654 19.44 13.87 7.20
C PHE A 654 19.09 13.07 5.95
N PHE A 655 19.07 11.76 6.11
CA PHE A 655 18.50 10.84 5.14
C PHE A 655 17.00 10.63 5.44
N ASP A 656 16.15 10.93 4.46
CA ASP A 656 14.70 10.81 4.59
C ASP A 656 14.22 9.43 4.15
N THR A 657 13.72 8.63 5.10
CA THR A 657 13.06 7.34 4.81
C THR A 657 11.57 7.52 4.50
N TYR A 658 11.07 8.76 4.46
CA TYR A 658 9.66 9.18 4.37
C TYR A 658 8.79 8.87 5.58
N ASP A 659 9.31 8.10 6.55
CA ASP A 659 8.65 7.87 7.84
C ASP A 659 9.46 8.45 9.00
N LYS A 660 10.77 8.17 9.03
CA LYS A 660 11.74 8.73 9.98
C LYS A 660 12.83 9.52 9.25
N LEU A 661 13.60 10.30 10.00
CA LEU A 661 14.78 10.99 9.49
C LEU A 661 16.01 10.42 10.21
N ILE A 662 17.00 9.96 9.45
CA ILE A 662 18.22 9.38 10.00
C ILE A 662 19.33 10.43 9.86
N PRO A 663 19.99 10.86 10.96
CA PRO A 663 21.11 11.78 10.87
C PRO A 663 22.30 11.08 10.20
N CYS A 664 22.94 11.78 9.27
CA CYS A 664 24.15 11.35 8.58
C CYS A 664 25.24 12.38 8.88
N TYR A 665 26.36 11.92 9.43
CA TYR A 665 27.46 12.79 9.82
C TYR A 665 28.57 12.74 8.77
N ASP A 666 29.14 13.89 8.46
CA ASP A 666 30.28 14.04 7.56
C ASP A 666 31.52 14.35 8.40
N ILE A 667 32.42 13.38 8.48
CA ILE A 667 33.63 13.41 9.33
C ILE A 667 34.84 13.63 8.43
N GLU A 668 35.83 14.37 8.92
CA GLU A 668 37.06 14.63 8.19
C GLU A 668 37.77 13.31 7.78
N PRO A 669 38.24 13.17 6.52
CA PRO A 669 38.82 11.93 6.01
C PRO A 669 39.99 11.35 6.83
N VAL A 670 40.92 12.20 7.29
CA VAL A 670 42.08 11.74 8.09
C VAL A 670 41.64 11.16 9.43
N GLU A 671 40.69 11.84 10.09
CA GLU A 671 40.13 11.38 11.36
C GLU A 671 39.31 10.10 11.14
N LYS A 672 38.57 10.01 10.04
CA LYS A 672 37.76 8.85 9.68
C LYS A 672 38.57 7.57 9.46
N ILE A 673 39.77 7.65 8.87
CA ILE A 673 40.70 6.51 8.74
C ILE A 673 41.17 6.03 10.12
N THR A 674 41.48 6.97 11.02
CA THR A 674 41.90 6.68 12.39
C THR A 674 40.77 6.01 13.18
N ASP A 675 39.56 6.56 13.09
CA ASP A 675 38.35 6.01 13.69
C ASP A 675 38.03 4.60 13.16
N ALA A 676 38.19 4.37 11.85
CA ALA A 676 37.95 3.07 11.23
C ALA A 676 38.96 2.00 11.66
N TYR A 677 40.25 2.34 11.75
CA TYR A 677 41.25 1.43 12.30
C TYR A 677 40.99 1.13 13.78
N LEU A 678 40.64 2.15 14.58
CA LEU A 678 40.31 1.98 15.99
C LEU A 678 39.09 1.06 16.16
N ASP A 679 38.04 1.26 15.38
CA ASP A 679 36.85 0.39 15.34
C ASP A 679 37.24 -1.09 15.14
N GLN A 680 38.03 -1.39 14.10
CA GLN A 680 38.49 -2.75 13.82
C GLN A 680 39.36 -3.33 14.93
N PHE A 681 40.26 -2.52 15.50
CA PHE A 681 41.11 -2.94 16.63
C PHE A 681 40.29 -3.26 17.88
N LEU A 682 39.29 -2.43 18.22
CA LEU A 682 38.45 -2.60 19.40
C LEU A 682 37.60 -3.87 19.32
N PHE A 683 36.92 -4.11 18.20
CA PHE A 683 36.11 -5.31 18.04
C PHE A 683 36.97 -6.59 18.02
N PHE A 684 38.14 -6.55 17.39
CA PHE A 684 39.07 -7.68 17.38
C PHE A 684 39.56 -8.05 18.80
N GLU A 685 40.04 -7.08 19.58
CA GLU A 685 40.51 -7.34 20.94
C GLU A 685 39.36 -7.65 21.93
N ALA A 686 38.17 -7.07 21.73
CA ALA A 686 37.01 -7.30 22.59
C ALA A 686 36.47 -8.72 22.48
N ASP A 687 36.35 -9.26 21.26
CA ASP A 687 35.93 -10.64 21.02
C ASP A 687 36.97 -11.64 21.55
N LYS A 688 38.26 -11.39 21.26
CA LYS A 688 39.38 -12.21 21.77
C LYS A 688 39.40 -12.34 23.29
N ARG A 689 38.89 -11.34 24.01
CA ARG A 689 38.83 -11.29 25.48
C ARG A 689 37.45 -11.62 26.04
N GLY A 690 36.47 -11.92 25.20
CA GLY A 690 35.10 -12.24 25.62
C GLY A 690 34.40 -11.09 26.35
N LEU A 691 34.59 -9.84 25.91
CA LEU A 691 33.98 -8.66 26.55
C LEU A 691 32.45 -8.70 26.47
N PHE A 692 31.91 -9.01 25.28
CA PHE A 692 30.47 -9.01 25.03
C PHE A 692 29.88 -10.41 25.29
N PRO A 693 28.91 -10.54 26.20
CA PRO A 693 28.20 -11.79 26.42
C PRO A 693 27.32 -12.17 25.23
N ALA A 694 27.00 -13.47 25.12
CA ALA A 694 26.30 -14.03 23.96
C ALA A 694 24.87 -13.50 23.73
N TRP A 695 24.25 -12.80 24.70
CA TRP A 695 22.91 -12.20 24.56
C TRP A 695 22.90 -10.87 23.80
N ILE A 696 24.05 -10.23 23.63
CA ILE A 696 24.18 -8.99 22.85
C ILE A 696 24.14 -9.35 21.37
N LYS A 697 23.23 -8.72 20.64
CA LYS A 697 22.99 -8.89 19.21
C LYS A 697 22.95 -7.52 18.51
N PRO A 698 23.21 -7.44 17.20
CA PRO A 698 23.70 -8.51 16.31
C PRO A 698 25.08 -9.02 16.72
N ALA A 699 25.37 -10.27 16.37
CA ALA A 699 26.70 -10.89 16.52
C ALA A 699 27.08 -11.51 15.17
N ASP A 700 28.37 -11.60 14.87
CA ASP A 700 28.90 -12.08 13.57
C ASP A 700 28.50 -13.51 13.22
N THR A 701 28.20 -14.32 14.23
CA THR A 701 27.94 -15.76 14.08
C THR A 701 26.62 -16.08 13.41
N GLU A 702 25.66 -15.15 13.37
CA GLU A 702 24.31 -15.46 12.92
C GLU A 702 23.60 -14.30 12.20
N PRO A 703 22.98 -14.58 11.04
CA PRO A 703 22.10 -13.59 10.42
C PRO A 703 20.82 -13.43 11.25
N PRO A 704 20.12 -12.28 11.15
CA PRO A 704 18.92 -12.02 11.95
C PRO A 704 17.81 -13.09 11.86
N PRO A 705 17.51 -13.71 10.70
CA PRO A 705 16.54 -14.80 10.65
C PRO A 705 16.96 -16.05 11.44
N LEU A 706 18.27 -16.34 11.52
CA LEU A 706 18.78 -17.44 12.33
C LEU A 706 18.70 -17.11 13.83
N LEU A 707 18.97 -15.86 14.22
CA LEU A 707 18.76 -15.38 15.60
C LEU A 707 17.29 -15.61 16.02
N VAL A 708 16.36 -15.25 15.16
CA VAL A 708 14.92 -15.40 15.38
C VAL A 708 14.53 -16.89 15.50
N TYR A 709 15.08 -17.75 14.64
CA TYR A 709 14.89 -19.20 14.73
C TYR A 709 15.45 -19.78 16.03
N LYS A 710 16.67 -19.39 16.42
CA LYS A 710 17.28 -19.80 17.69
C LYS A 710 16.47 -19.30 18.89
N TRP A 711 15.89 -18.10 18.83
CA TRP A 711 15.00 -17.60 19.88
C TRP A 711 13.75 -18.49 20.02
N CYS A 712 13.10 -18.86 18.90
CA CYS A 712 11.96 -19.77 18.92
C CYS A 712 12.33 -21.15 19.48
N GLN A 713 13.44 -21.70 19.00
CA GLN A 713 13.97 -23.00 19.42
C GLN A 713 14.39 -22.99 20.90
N GLY A 714 15.01 -21.90 21.35
CA GLY A 714 15.41 -21.68 22.73
C GLY A 714 14.21 -21.60 23.67
N ILE A 715 13.14 -20.88 23.31
CA ILE A 715 11.89 -20.88 24.08
C ILE A 715 11.35 -22.31 24.21
N ASN A 716 11.31 -23.05 23.10
CA ASN A 716 10.73 -24.40 23.08
C ASN A 716 11.56 -25.44 23.87
N ASN A 717 12.86 -25.23 24.01
CA ASN A 717 13.77 -26.14 24.72
C ASN A 717 13.86 -25.88 26.23
N LEU A 718 13.20 -24.83 26.76
CA LEU A 718 13.13 -24.58 28.19
C LEU A 718 12.33 -25.66 28.93
N SER A 719 12.70 -25.89 30.19
CA SER A 719 12.08 -26.91 31.04
C SER A 719 10.61 -26.57 31.34
N GLU A 720 9.70 -27.48 30.99
CA GLU A 720 8.24 -27.39 31.26
C GLU A 720 7.56 -26.09 30.81
N ILE A 721 8.11 -25.42 29.80
CA ILE A 721 7.67 -24.09 29.38
C ILE A 721 6.21 -24.03 28.93
N TRP A 722 5.68 -25.10 28.34
CA TRP A 722 4.31 -25.11 27.81
C TRP A 722 3.27 -25.56 28.84
N GLU A 723 3.70 -26.15 29.97
CA GLU A 723 2.80 -26.58 31.03
C GLU A 723 2.20 -25.37 31.76
N THR A 724 0.91 -25.48 32.09
CA THR A 724 0.11 -24.42 32.73
C THR A 724 -0.91 -24.99 33.73
N SER A 725 -0.74 -26.26 34.14
CA SER A 725 -1.65 -26.99 35.01
C SER A 725 -1.68 -26.42 36.43
N GLU A 726 -0.56 -25.88 36.91
CA GLU A 726 -0.40 -25.31 38.27
C GLU A 726 -0.62 -23.79 38.29
N GLY A 727 -1.08 -23.20 37.18
CA GLY A 727 -1.35 -21.76 37.06
C GLY A 727 -0.12 -20.92 36.71
N GLU A 728 0.91 -21.53 36.11
CA GLU A 728 2.10 -20.84 35.64
C GLU A 728 1.80 -19.97 34.42
N CYS A 729 2.59 -18.90 34.28
CA CYS A 729 2.46 -17.95 33.18
C CYS A 729 3.82 -17.68 32.54
N ASN A 730 3.87 -17.66 31.21
CA ASN A 730 5.02 -17.13 30.49
C ASN A 730 4.73 -15.72 30.03
N VAL A 731 5.65 -14.80 30.27
CA VAL A 731 5.52 -13.41 29.83
C VAL A 731 6.68 -13.08 28.92
N LEU A 732 6.39 -12.66 27.70
CA LEU A 732 7.39 -12.19 26.75
C LEU A 732 7.22 -10.69 26.57
N MET A 733 8.23 -9.94 26.96
CA MET A 733 8.27 -8.49 26.80
C MET A 733 9.24 -8.11 25.69
N GLU A 734 8.75 -7.32 24.73
CA GLU A 734 9.58 -6.64 23.74
C GLU A 734 9.47 -5.12 23.95
N THR A 735 10.61 -4.45 24.03
CA THR A 735 10.66 -2.99 24.24
C THR A 735 11.83 -2.36 23.51
N VAL A 736 11.79 -1.04 23.36
CA VAL A 736 12.88 -0.21 22.83
C VAL A 736 13.42 0.65 23.97
N LEU A 737 14.75 0.71 24.09
CA LEU A 737 15.41 1.66 24.98
C LEU A 737 15.34 3.08 24.37
N SER A 738 14.50 3.93 24.96
CA SER A 738 14.28 5.29 24.45
C SER A 738 15.50 6.18 24.69
N LYS A 739 15.90 6.90 23.63
CA LYS A 739 16.86 8.03 23.67
C LYS A 739 18.25 7.71 24.25
N VAL A 740 18.70 6.46 24.21
CA VAL A 740 20.04 6.08 24.72
C VAL A 740 21.14 6.93 24.09
N TYR A 741 21.16 7.06 22.76
CA TYR A 741 22.15 7.88 22.06
C TYR A 741 22.17 9.35 22.51
N GLU A 742 21.02 9.92 22.86
CA GLU A 742 20.91 11.33 23.26
C GLU A 742 21.32 11.53 24.72
N LYS A 743 21.21 10.48 25.55
CA LYS A 743 21.34 10.56 27.00
C LYS A 743 22.68 10.12 27.60
N ILE A 744 23.63 9.68 26.76
CA ILE A 744 24.96 9.28 27.24
C ILE A 744 25.74 10.51 27.75
N ASP A 745 26.05 10.50 29.04
CA ASP A 745 26.97 11.47 29.65
C ASP A 745 28.42 11.10 29.32
N LEU A 746 29.14 12.02 28.69
CA LEU A 746 30.53 11.81 28.26
C LEU A 746 31.50 11.65 29.45
N THR A 747 31.20 12.25 30.61
CA THR A 747 32.04 12.16 31.80
C THR A 747 31.98 10.77 32.43
N LEU A 748 30.77 10.22 32.59
CA LEU A 748 30.56 8.84 33.03
C LEU A 748 31.08 7.87 31.97
N LEU A 749 30.83 8.13 30.68
CA LEU A 749 31.32 7.29 29.60
C LEU A 749 32.85 7.14 29.65
N ASN A 750 33.59 8.22 29.87
CA ASN A 750 35.05 8.16 29.98
C ASN A 750 35.48 7.22 31.12
N ARG A 751 34.85 7.33 32.30
CA ARG A 751 35.13 6.46 33.45
C ARG A 751 34.82 5.00 33.15
N LEU A 752 33.69 4.71 32.51
CA LEU A 752 33.31 3.35 32.10
C LEU A 752 34.24 2.78 31.03
N LEU A 753 34.69 3.59 30.07
CA LEU A 753 35.62 3.15 29.02
C LEU A 753 37.02 2.86 29.59
N ARG A 754 37.48 3.59 30.60
CA ARG A 754 38.76 3.32 31.29
C ARG A 754 38.79 1.98 32.02
N LEU A 755 37.63 1.36 32.29
CA LEU A 755 37.59 0.00 32.85
C LEU A 755 37.96 -1.06 31.82
N ILE A 756 37.67 -0.81 30.54
CA ILE A 756 37.82 -1.79 29.46
C ILE A 756 38.94 -1.46 28.48
N LEU A 757 39.39 -0.21 28.39
CA LEU A 757 40.41 0.27 27.45
C LEU A 757 41.57 0.97 28.18
N ASP A 758 42.71 1.07 27.51
CA ASP A 758 43.75 2.03 27.89
C ASP A 758 43.20 3.46 27.99
N HIS A 759 43.70 4.22 28.96
CA HIS A 759 43.28 5.59 29.25
C HIS A 759 43.35 6.51 28.03
N ASN A 760 44.35 6.37 27.15
CA ASN A 760 44.47 7.22 25.96
C ASN A 760 43.36 6.95 24.95
N LEU A 761 42.96 5.68 24.78
CA LEU A 761 41.87 5.30 23.88
C LEU A 761 40.53 5.80 24.43
N ALA A 762 40.31 5.66 25.74
CA ALA A 762 39.12 6.18 26.41
C ALA A 762 39.01 7.71 26.26
N ASP A 763 40.11 8.43 26.43
CA ASP A 763 40.16 9.88 26.26
C ASP A 763 39.96 10.31 24.81
N TYR A 764 40.52 9.59 23.84
CA TYR A 764 40.29 9.83 22.42
C TYR A 764 38.80 9.68 22.05
N ILE A 765 38.18 8.54 22.43
CA ILE A 765 36.77 8.25 22.13
C ILE A 765 35.83 9.28 22.77
N THR A 766 36.11 9.66 24.02
CA THR A 766 35.28 10.63 24.74
C THR A 766 35.40 12.01 24.10
N ALA A 767 36.63 12.48 23.86
CA ALA A 767 36.87 13.78 23.24
C ALA A 767 36.32 13.87 21.82
N LYS A 768 36.32 12.74 21.07
CA LYS A 768 35.79 12.67 19.71
C LYS A 768 34.28 12.83 19.62
N ASN A 769 33.54 12.52 20.68
CA ASN A 769 32.11 12.82 20.75
C ASN A 769 31.83 14.30 21.08
N ASN A 770 32.80 15.02 21.64
CA ASN A 770 32.71 16.43 21.98
C ASN A 770 33.19 17.33 20.83
N THR A 771 32.53 17.23 19.68
CA THR A 771 32.85 18.02 18.47
C THR A 771 31.74 19.01 18.12
N VAL A 772 32.10 20.01 17.32
CA VAL A 772 31.13 20.98 16.80
C VAL A 772 30.39 20.36 15.62
N LEU A 773 29.06 20.27 15.73
CA LEU A 773 28.18 19.81 14.66
C LEU A 773 27.67 20.99 13.83
N THR A 774 27.88 20.96 12.52
CA THR A 774 27.50 22.06 11.62
C THR A 774 26.47 21.66 10.57
N TYR A 775 25.50 22.55 10.35
CA TYR A 775 24.57 22.49 9.22
C TYR A 775 24.35 23.89 8.67
N LYS A 776 25.01 24.19 7.55
CA LYS A 776 24.94 25.50 6.89
C LYS A 776 25.33 26.64 7.84
N ASP A 777 24.34 27.35 8.36
CA ASP A 777 24.41 28.54 9.23
C ASP A 777 24.23 28.20 10.72
N MET A 778 24.07 26.93 11.09
CA MET A 778 23.89 26.47 12.47
C MET A 778 25.12 25.67 12.91
N ALA A 779 25.64 25.97 14.10
CA ALA A 779 26.74 25.25 14.73
C ALA A 779 26.47 25.08 16.23
N HIS A 780 26.87 23.96 16.81
CA HIS A 780 26.86 23.76 18.26
C HIS A 780 27.83 22.65 18.67
N THR A 781 28.35 22.73 19.89
CA THR A 781 29.20 21.68 20.47
C THR A 781 28.33 20.58 21.08
N ASN A 782 28.62 19.32 20.75
CA ASN A 782 27.95 18.17 21.35
C ASN A 782 28.56 17.81 22.72
N ALA A 783 28.11 18.46 23.78
CA ALA A 783 28.59 18.20 25.15
C ALA A 783 27.90 16.99 25.81
N TYR A 784 26.72 16.61 25.33
CA TYR A 784 25.89 15.53 25.89
C TYR A 784 25.29 14.65 24.79
N GLY A 785 25.48 13.34 24.88
CA GLY A 785 25.04 12.36 23.88
C GLY A 785 26.15 11.90 22.93
N LEU A 786 25.88 10.79 22.24
CA LEU A 786 26.81 10.07 21.37
C LEU A 786 26.58 10.43 19.89
N ILE A 787 27.67 10.71 19.16
CA ILE A 787 27.63 10.91 17.72
C ILE A 787 27.60 9.54 17.01
N ARG A 788 26.48 9.22 16.40
CA ARG A 788 26.24 7.90 15.75
C ARG A 788 27.03 7.68 14.46
N GLY A 789 27.62 8.74 13.90
CA GLY A 789 28.38 8.68 12.64
C GLY A 789 29.84 8.29 12.78
N LEU A 790 30.38 8.29 14.01
CA LEU A 790 31.74 7.85 14.28
C LEU A 790 31.85 6.34 14.02
N GLN A 791 32.99 5.88 13.48
CA GLN A 791 33.13 4.47 13.09
C GLN A 791 33.01 3.53 14.30
N PHE A 792 33.68 3.85 15.41
CA PHE A 792 33.62 3.08 16.67
C PHE A 792 32.35 3.32 17.51
N SER A 793 31.39 4.12 17.04
CA SER A 793 30.17 4.41 17.82
C SER A 793 29.34 3.16 18.11
N ALA A 794 29.39 2.17 17.22
CA ALA A 794 28.76 0.86 17.42
C ALA A 794 29.33 0.16 18.66
N PHE A 795 30.66 0.09 18.79
CA PHE A 795 31.34 -0.50 19.95
C PHE A 795 30.91 0.17 21.26
N VAL A 796 30.96 1.51 21.29
CA VAL A 796 30.60 2.31 22.47
C VAL A 796 29.15 2.07 22.87
N PHE A 797 28.25 2.03 21.88
CA PHE A 797 26.84 1.78 22.14
C PHE A 797 26.59 0.37 22.67
N GLN A 798 27.25 -0.65 22.11
CA GLN A 798 27.09 -2.03 22.59
C GLN A 798 27.60 -2.22 24.02
N TYR A 799 28.72 -1.57 24.37
CA TYR A 799 29.26 -1.56 25.73
C TYR A 799 28.37 -0.80 26.70
N TYR A 800 27.88 0.38 26.33
CA TYR A 800 26.94 1.12 27.16
C TYR A 800 25.61 0.34 27.33
N GLY A 801 25.16 -0.34 26.28
CA GLY A 801 24.03 -1.25 26.33
C GLY A 801 24.27 -2.44 27.27
N LEU A 802 25.49 -2.99 27.34
CA LEU A 802 25.84 -4.02 28.32
C LEU A 802 25.66 -3.51 29.75
N VAL A 803 26.08 -2.27 30.03
CA VAL A 803 25.87 -1.66 31.35
C VAL A 803 24.37 -1.58 31.68
N LEU A 804 23.53 -1.21 30.71
CA LEU A 804 22.07 -1.20 30.89
C LEU A 804 21.49 -2.62 31.07
N ASP A 805 22.02 -3.61 30.36
CA ASP A 805 21.62 -5.02 30.52
C ASP A 805 21.87 -5.51 31.95
N LEU A 806 23.00 -5.12 32.55
CA LEU A 806 23.34 -5.48 33.93
C LEU A 806 22.39 -4.84 34.96
N LEU A 807 21.88 -3.64 34.69
CA LEU A 807 20.86 -3.00 35.54
C LEU A 807 19.50 -3.72 35.45
N ILE A 808 19.16 -4.26 34.28
CA ILE A 808 17.90 -4.99 34.07
C ILE A 808 17.96 -6.40 34.65
N LEU A 809 19.05 -7.14 34.39
CA LEU A 809 19.20 -8.53 34.82
C LEU A 809 19.66 -8.67 36.27
N GLY A 810 20.47 -7.72 36.76
CA GLY A 810 21.28 -7.88 37.97
C GLY A 810 22.49 -8.79 37.74
N LEU A 811 23.53 -8.60 38.57
CA LEU A 811 24.81 -9.31 38.40
C LEU A 811 24.68 -10.83 38.53
N GLN A 812 23.83 -11.30 39.45
CA GLN A 812 23.64 -12.74 39.67
C GLN A 812 23.05 -13.40 38.42
N ARG A 813 21.91 -12.92 37.90
CA ARG A 813 21.29 -13.52 36.72
C ARG A 813 22.15 -13.38 35.47
N ALA A 814 22.79 -12.22 35.27
CA ALA A 814 23.73 -12.01 34.18
C ALA A 814 24.89 -13.02 34.20
N SER A 815 25.42 -13.35 35.38
CA SER A 815 26.52 -14.31 35.53
C SER A 815 26.11 -15.74 35.21
N GLU A 816 24.89 -16.15 35.56
CA GLU A 816 24.35 -17.46 35.22
C GLU A 816 24.15 -17.62 33.72
N MET A 817 23.62 -16.58 33.07
CA MET A 817 23.36 -16.58 31.63
C MET A 817 24.65 -16.58 30.82
N ALA A 818 25.68 -15.87 31.27
CA ALA A 818 26.99 -15.84 30.61
C ALA A 818 27.81 -17.12 30.85
N GLY A 819 27.47 -17.92 31.86
CA GLY A 819 28.27 -19.06 32.30
C GLY A 819 29.58 -18.65 32.98
N PRO A 820 30.41 -19.59 33.45
CA PRO A 820 31.71 -19.27 34.04
C PRO A 820 32.69 -18.69 32.99
N PRO A 821 33.63 -17.79 33.37
CA PRO A 821 34.55 -17.17 32.41
C PRO A 821 35.46 -18.15 31.66
N GLN A 822 35.79 -19.29 32.28
CA GLN A 822 36.63 -20.34 31.67
C GLN A 822 35.90 -21.09 30.57
N LEU A 823 34.58 -21.19 30.65
CA LEU A 823 33.74 -21.91 29.70
C LEU A 823 32.41 -21.15 29.57
N PRO A 824 32.39 -20.05 28.79
CA PRO A 824 31.19 -19.23 28.63
C PRO A 824 30.09 -20.02 27.93
N ASN A 825 28.83 -19.75 28.31
CA ASN A 825 27.68 -20.36 27.66
C ASN A 825 27.47 -19.77 26.26
N ASN A 826 26.94 -20.57 25.34
CA ASN A 826 26.42 -20.03 24.08
C ASN A 826 25.07 -19.33 24.29
N PHE A 827 24.59 -18.66 23.26
CA PHE A 827 23.30 -17.99 23.27
C PHE A 827 22.15 -18.94 23.65
N LEU A 828 21.35 -18.55 24.64
CA LEU A 828 20.19 -19.29 25.19
C LEU A 828 20.52 -20.67 25.80
N GLN A 829 21.76 -20.86 26.26
CA GLN A 829 22.16 -22.07 26.98
C GLN A 829 22.47 -21.76 28.45
N PHE A 830 22.12 -22.70 29.32
CA PHE A 830 22.50 -22.71 30.73
C PHE A 830 23.42 -23.90 31.02
N ARG A 831 24.07 -23.88 32.18
CA ARG A 831 24.94 -24.98 32.61
C ARG A 831 24.14 -26.23 32.99
N ASP A 832 23.02 -26.04 33.66
CA ASP A 832 22.11 -27.09 34.13
C ASP A 832 20.67 -26.56 34.24
N GLY A 833 19.71 -27.47 34.39
CA GLY A 833 18.29 -27.11 34.53
C GLY A 833 17.99 -26.35 35.84
N ALA A 834 18.77 -26.57 36.90
CA ALA A 834 18.55 -25.90 38.19
C ALA A 834 18.89 -24.40 38.13
N THR A 835 19.95 -24.01 37.41
CA THR A 835 20.28 -22.60 37.16
C THR A 835 19.29 -21.94 36.22
N GLU A 836 18.73 -22.68 35.27
CA GLU A 836 17.65 -22.20 34.41
C GLU A 836 16.41 -21.83 35.24
N THR A 837 15.97 -22.71 36.15
CA THR A 837 14.72 -22.57 36.92
C THR A 837 14.78 -21.65 38.13
N ARG A 838 15.97 -21.29 38.60
CA ARG A 838 16.18 -20.50 39.82
C ARG A 838 15.57 -19.08 39.79
N HIS A 839 15.39 -18.49 38.62
CA HIS A 839 14.96 -17.10 38.46
C HIS A 839 13.82 -16.97 37.43
N PRO A 840 12.88 -16.03 37.58
CA PRO A 840 11.78 -15.86 36.62
C PRO A 840 12.26 -15.51 35.20
N ILE A 841 13.26 -14.63 35.05
CA ILE A 841 13.85 -14.32 33.73
C ILE A 841 14.55 -15.55 33.18
N ARG A 842 14.04 -16.15 32.09
CA ARG A 842 14.63 -17.33 31.45
C ARG A 842 15.54 -16.98 30.28
N LEU A 843 15.07 -16.13 29.37
CA LEU A 843 15.84 -15.74 28.19
C LEU A 843 15.93 -14.21 28.10
N TYR A 844 17.04 -13.73 27.58
CA TYR A 844 17.34 -12.32 27.37
C TYR A 844 18.09 -12.17 26.06
N SER A 845 17.68 -11.19 25.26
CA SER A 845 18.42 -10.75 24.09
C SER A 845 18.28 -9.24 23.94
N ARG A 846 19.37 -8.59 23.53
CA ARG A 846 19.33 -7.18 23.14
C ARG A 846 19.84 -7.05 21.72
N TYR A 847 18.97 -6.62 20.80
CA TYR A 847 19.32 -6.30 19.42
C TYR A 847 19.48 -4.78 19.29
N VAL A 848 20.72 -4.30 19.39
CA VAL A 848 21.06 -2.87 19.46
C VAL A 848 20.30 -2.20 20.62
N ASP A 849 19.21 -1.48 20.34
CA ASP A 849 18.37 -0.75 21.29
C ASP A 849 17.07 -1.49 21.66
N ARG A 850 16.79 -2.63 21.02
CA ARG A 850 15.61 -3.45 21.29
C ARG A 850 15.94 -4.56 22.26
N ILE A 851 15.06 -4.76 23.24
CA ILE A 851 15.22 -5.81 24.25
C ILE A 851 14.07 -6.80 24.14
N HIS A 852 14.41 -8.09 24.28
CA HIS A 852 13.48 -9.21 24.36
C HIS A 852 13.76 -9.98 25.65
N ILE A 853 12.77 -10.08 26.52
CA ILE A 853 12.88 -10.78 27.81
C ILE A 853 11.75 -11.79 27.92
N LEU A 854 12.10 -13.06 28.17
CA LEU A 854 11.14 -14.10 28.51
C LEU A 854 11.17 -14.38 30.01
N PHE A 855 10.01 -14.33 30.64
CA PHE A 855 9.78 -14.70 32.02
C PHE A 855 8.95 -15.98 32.11
N ARG A 856 9.24 -16.80 33.11
CA ARG A 856 8.41 -17.93 33.56
C ARG A 856 8.10 -17.69 35.04
N PHE A 857 6.84 -17.40 35.35
CA PHE A 857 6.37 -17.18 36.72
C PHE A 857 5.58 -18.37 37.22
N THR A 858 5.77 -18.71 38.48
CA THR A 858 4.82 -19.56 39.22
C THR A 858 3.55 -18.77 39.56
N ALA A 859 2.49 -19.46 39.95
CA ALA A 859 1.22 -18.80 40.31
C ALA A 859 1.38 -17.81 41.48
N ASP A 860 2.26 -18.10 42.43
CA ASP A 860 2.51 -17.25 43.61
C ASP A 860 3.34 -16.02 43.27
N GLU A 861 4.40 -16.19 42.47
CA GLU A 861 5.23 -15.07 42.00
C GLU A 861 4.43 -14.09 41.13
N ALA A 862 3.60 -14.61 40.22
CA ALA A 862 2.73 -13.79 39.38
C ALA A 862 1.74 -13.00 40.22
N ARG A 863 1.13 -13.63 41.25
CA ARG A 863 0.16 -12.98 42.13
C ARG A 863 0.81 -11.89 42.98
N ASP A 864 1.98 -12.16 43.56
CA ASP A 864 2.74 -11.18 44.34
C ASP A 864 3.16 -9.97 43.50
N LEU A 865 3.68 -10.19 42.29
CA LEU A 865 4.09 -9.11 41.40
C LEU A 865 2.90 -8.22 40.99
N ILE A 866 1.75 -8.83 40.67
CA ILE A 866 0.51 -8.10 40.38
C ILE A 866 0.06 -7.30 41.61
N GLN A 867 0.10 -7.88 42.81
CA GLN A 867 -0.32 -7.22 44.04
C GLN A 867 0.56 -6.00 44.34
N ARG A 868 1.88 -6.11 44.19
CA ARG A 868 2.81 -4.98 44.31
C ARG A 868 2.52 -3.87 43.29
N TYR A 869 2.28 -4.25 42.04
CA TYR A 869 1.93 -3.29 40.97
C TYR A 869 0.62 -2.55 41.27
N LEU A 870 -0.44 -3.27 41.66
CA LEU A 870 -1.76 -2.68 41.95
C LEU A 870 -1.77 -1.87 43.25
N SER A 871 -0.88 -2.19 44.19
CA SER A 871 -0.68 -1.37 45.41
C SER A 871 -0.06 -0.02 45.07
N ALA A 872 0.87 0.02 44.12
CA ALA A 872 1.48 1.26 43.64
C ALA A 872 0.60 2.01 42.61
N ASN A 873 -0.20 1.28 41.81
CA ASN A 873 -1.04 1.81 40.74
C ASN A 873 -2.45 1.17 40.82
N PRO A 874 -3.34 1.68 41.70
CA PRO A 874 -4.67 1.09 41.87
C PRO A 874 -5.55 1.30 40.63
N ASP A 875 -6.22 0.23 40.18
CA ASP A 875 -7.20 0.25 39.07
C ASP A 875 -8.58 -0.28 39.53
N PRO A 876 -9.40 0.55 40.19
CA PRO A 876 -10.71 0.14 40.68
C PRO A 876 -11.75 -0.08 39.56
N THR A 877 -11.49 0.48 38.36
CA THR A 877 -12.42 0.53 37.22
C THR A 877 -12.12 -0.50 36.12
N ASN A 878 -11.09 -1.34 36.29
CA ASN A 878 -10.58 -2.26 35.27
C ASN A 878 -10.14 -1.55 33.95
N ASN A 879 -9.63 -0.34 34.06
CA ASN A 879 -9.16 0.45 32.93
C ASN A 879 -7.83 -0.06 32.37
N ASN A 880 -7.11 -0.94 33.07
CA ASN A 880 -5.85 -1.51 32.60
C ASN A 880 -5.96 -2.23 31.24
N VAL A 881 -7.15 -2.73 30.89
CA VAL A 881 -7.42 -3.34 29.57
C VAL A 881 -7.39 -2.30 28.45
N ILE A 882 -7.77 -1.06 28.73
CA ILE A 882 -7.79 0.05 27.77
C ILE A 882 -6.35 0.47 27.48
N GLY A 883 -6.00 0.61 26.21
CA GLY A 883 -4.64 0.98 25.80
C GLY A 883 -3.59 -0.12 26.01
N TYR A 884 -4.01 -1.38 26.12
CA TYR A 884 -3.08 -2.51 26.02
C TYR A 884 -2.78 -2.80 24.54
N ASN A 885 -1.51 -2.68 24.14
CA ASN A 885 -1.09 -2.90 22.75
C ASN A 885 -1.27 -4.37 22.35
N ASN A 886 -1.84 -4.63 21.18
CA ASN A 886 -2.02 -5.99 20.66
C ASN A 886 -1.70 -6.08 19.16
N LYS A 887 -1.26 -7.25 18.70
CA LYS A 887 -0.79 -7.48 17.34
C LYS A 887 -1.96 -7.70 16.37
N ARG A 888 -2.44 -6.61 15.78
CA ARG A 888 -3.59 -6.63 14.85
C ARG A 888 -3.32 -7.32 13.50
N CYS A 889 -2.07 -7.62 13.19
CA CYS A 889 -1.70 -8.40 12.01
C CYS A 889 -2.30 -9.82 12.08
N TRP A 890 -2.42 -10.43 13.25
CA TRP A 890 -3.01 -11.75 13.43
C TRP A 890 -4.54 -11.71 13.46
N PRO A 891 -5.23 -12.81 13.07
CA PRO A 891 -6.67 -12.96 13.30
C PRO A 891 -7.02 -12.92 14.80
N ARG A 892 -8.25 -12.54 15.16
CA ARG A 892 -8.65 -12.27 16.56
C ARG A 892 -8.50 -13.47 17.51
N ASP A 893 -8.78 -14.69 17.05
CA ASP A 893 -8.56 -15.94 17.81
C ASP A 893 -7.06 -16.24 18.05
N CYS A 894 -6.20 -15.71 17.19
CA CYS A 894 -4.76 -15.86 17.20
C CYS A 894 -4.04 -14.74 17.96
N ARG A 895 -4.76 -13.71 18.42
CA ARG A 895 -4.22 -12.61 19.23
C ARG A 895 -4.22 -13.00 20.71
N MET A 896 -3.44 -12.27 21.51
CA MET A 896 -3.54 -12.36 22.97
C MET A 896 -4.94 -11.90 23.40
N ARG A 897 -5.64 -12.75 24.15
CA ARG A 897 -6.92 -12.45 24.79
C ARG A 897 -6.67 -11.54 25.99
N LEU A 898 -7.45 -10.48 26.09
CA LEU A 898 -7.29 -9.46 27.12
C LEU A 898 -8.08 -9.84 28.38
N ILE A 899 -7.46 -10.62 29.24
CA ILE A 899 -8.05 -11.06 30.52
C ILE A 899 -7.41 -10.27 31.66
N LYS A 900 -8.19 -9.93 32.68
CA LYS A 900 -7.76 -9.08 33.79
C LYS A 900 -6.44 -9.55 34.43
N HIS A 901 -6.31 -10.84 34.72
CA HIS A 901 -5.08 -11.40 35.31
C HIS A 901 -3.87 -11.17 34.40
N ASP A 902 -3.96 -11.61 33.13
CA ASP A 902 -2.87 -11.53 32.15
C ASP A 902 -2.48 -10.08 31.81
N VAL A 903 -3.46 -9.19 31.68
CA VAL A 903 -3.24 -7.76 31.42
C VAL A 903 -2.52 -7.10 32.60
N ASN A 904 -2.95 -7.39 33.83
CA ASN A 904 -2.28 -6.88 35.02
C ASN A 904 -0.87 -7.45 35.16
N LEU A 905 -0.66 -8.73 34.87
CA LEU A 905 0.67 -9.35 34.87
C LEU A 905 1.59 -8.67 33.85
N GLY A 906 1.12 -8.47 32.62
CA GLY A 906 1.89 -7.80 31.57
C GLY A 906 2.29 -6.38 31.94
N ARG A 907 1.37 -5.59 32.53
CA ARG A 907 1.66 -4.24 33.03
C ARG A 907 2.60 -4.26 34.23
N ALA A 908 2.47 -5.24 35.13
CA ALA A 908 3.31 -5.38 36.31
C ALA A 908 4.77 -5.74 35.94
N VAL A 909 4.96 -6.64 34.97
CA VAL A 909 6.28 -6.97 34.42
C VAL A 909 6.94 -5.75 33.78
N PHE A 910 6.20 -5.03 32.93
CA PHE A 910 6.70 -3.78 32.35
C PHE A 910 7.07 -2.74 33.42
N TRP A 911 6.21 -2.56 34.43
CA TRP A 911 6.46 -1.64 35.53
C TRP A 911 7.73 -2.01 36.31
N ASN A 912 7.94 -3.29 36.58
CA ASN A 912 9.13 -3.76 37.28
C ASN A 912 10.41 -3.50 36.49
N VAL A 913 10.45 -3.83 35.19
CA VAL A 913 11.62 -3.53 34.34
C VAL A 913 11.81 -2.03 34.13
N LYS A 914 10.72 -1.25 34.10
CA LYS A 914 10.82 0.21 34.00
C LYS A 914 11.45 0.84 35.25
N GLN A 915 11.25 0.23 36.41
CA GLN A 915 11.83 0.72 37.67
C GLN A 915 13.31 0.38 37.83
N SER A 916 13.80 -0.68 37.18
CA SER A 916 15.23 -1.03 37.26
C SER A 916 16.14 -0.07 36.47
N LEU A 917 15.56 0.80 35.63
CA LEU A 917 16.29 1.75 34.79
C LEU A 917 16.17 3.18 35.33
N PRO A 918 17.29 3.82 35.72
CA PRO A 918 17.31 5.25 36.04
C PRO A 918 16.92 6.08 34.81
N ARG A 919 15.96 6.99 35.00
CA ARG A 919 15.45 7.88 33.93
C ARG A 919 16.53 8.80 33.35
N SER A 920 17.60 9.03 34.10
CA SER A 920 18.79 9.80 33.72
C SER A 920 19.54 9.16 32.54
N LEU A 921 19.64 7.81 32.50
CA LEU A 921 20.31 7.06 31.43
C LEU A 921 19.40 6.81 30.23
N THR A 922 18.22 6.22 30.49
CA THR A 922 17.26 5.81 29.45
C THR A 922 15.88 5.62 30.08
N THR A 923 14.88 5.30 29.27
CA THR A 923 13.54 4.93 29.74
C THR A 923 12.95 3.94 28.75
N ILE A 924 11.93 3.22 29.21
CA ILE A 924 11.06 2.43 28.34
C ILE A 924 9.64 3.01 28.39
N ASP A 925 9.01 3.10 27.22
CA ASP A 925 7.69 3.70 27.05
C ASP A 925 6.68 2.63 26.63
N TRP A 926 5.49 2.67 27.23
CA TRP A 926 4.47 1.63 26.99
C TRP A 926 3.98 1.63 25.54
N ASP A 927 3.90 2.80 24.89
CA ASP A 927 3.45 2.94 23.50
C ASP A 927 4.34 2.19 22.50
N ASP A 928 5.65 2.08 22.79
CA ASP A 928 6.64 1.37 21.98
C ASP A 928 6.90 -0.07 22.49
N THR A 929 6.22 -0.48 23.57
CA THR A 929 6.37 -1.79 24.20
C THR A 929 5.19 -2.71 23.82
N PHE A 930 5.49 -3.99 23.66
CA PHE A 930 4.49 -5.04 23.57
C PHE A 930 4.81 -6.16 24.57
N VAL A 931 3.78 -6.65 25.26
CA VAL A 931 3.90 -7.73 26.24
C VAL A 931 2.87 -8.80 25.88
N SER A 932 3.32 -10.03 25.67
CA SER A 932 2.46 -11.19 25.44
C SER A 932 2.51 -12.11 26.66
N VAL A 933 1.35 -12.54 27.14
CA VAL A 933 1.24 -13.52 28.23
C VAL A 933 0.65 -14.81 27.68
N TYR A 934 1.36 -15.92 27.87
CA TYR A 934 0.86 -17.28 27.68
C TYR A 934 0.44 -17.83 29.04
N SER A 935 -0.82 -18.26 29.14
CA SER A 935 -1.48 -18.66 30.38
C SER A 935 -2.45 -19.81 30.10
N LYS A 936 -3.22 -20.24 31.11
CA LYS A 936 -4.34 -21.18 30.92
C LYS A 936 -5.39 -20.69 29.92
N ASP A 937 -5.56 -19.37 29.80
CA ASP A 937 -6.58 -18.77 28.94
C ASP A 937 -6.02 -18.33 27.57
N ASN A 938 -4.73 -18.01 27.52
CA ASN A 938 -4.00 -17.60 26.33
C ASN A 938 -3.12 -18.75 25.78
N PRO A 939 -3.53 -19.42 24.68
CA PRO A 939 -2.83 -20.61 24.18
C PRO A 939 -1.59 -20.31 23.32
N GLN A 940 -1.28 -19.03 23.07
CA GLN A 940 -0.28 -18.62 22.10
C GLN A 940 0.65 -17.57 22.70
N LEU A 941 1.93 -17.62 22.29
CA LEU A 941 2.92 -16.62 22.67
C LEU A 941 3.31 -15.80 21.43
N LEU A 942 3.15 -14.48 21.52
CA LEU A 942 3.33 -13.53 20.41
C LEU A 942 4.56 -12.65 20.64
N PHE A 943 5.30 -12.35 19.59
CA PHE A 943 6.36 -11.33 19.59
C PHE A 943 6.79 -10.94 18.18
N SER A 944 7.59 -9.88 18.10
CA SER A 944 8.23 -9.38 16.90
C SER A 944 9.75 -9.24 17.12
N MET A 945 10.52 -9.91 16.28
CA MET A 945 11.98 -9.82 16.31
C MET A 945 12.53 -9.64 14.89
N CYS A 946 13.44 -8.68 14.74
CA CYS A 946 14.10 -8.37 13.46
C CYS A 946 13.13 -8.18 12.26
N GLY A 947 11.93 -7.64 12.51
CA GLY A 947 10.92 -7.40 11.48
C GLY A 947 10.04 -8.60 11.12
N PHE A 948 10.23 -9.76 11.76
CA PHE A 948 9.32 -10.90 11.71
C PHE A 948 8.32 -10.80 12.86
N GLU A 949 7.04 -10.96 12.56
CA GLU A 949 5.96 -11.17 13.53
C GLU A 949 5.78 -12.67 13.71
N ILE A 950 5.84 -13.15 14.94
CA ILE A 950 5.91 -14.56 15.28
C ILE A 950 4.88 -14.93 16.31
N ARG A 951 4.33 -16.12 16.13
CA ARG A 951 3.36 -16.73 17.01
C ARG A 951 3.71 -18.18 17.22
N ILE A 952 4.03 -18.52 18.47
CA ILE A 952 4.32 -19.91 18.85
C ILE A 952 3.06 -20.54 19.44
N LEU A 953 2.67 -21.69 18.90
CA LEU A 953 1.56 -22.51 19.36
C LEU A 953 2.09 -23.90 19.75
N PRO A 954 2.05 -24.29 21.03
CA PRO A 954 2.44 -25.63 21.45
C PRO A 954 1.38 -26.67 21.06
N LYS A 955 1.84 -27.87 20.73
CA LYS A 955 1.01 -29.01 20.32
C LYS A 955 -0.05 -29.36 21.36
N ILE A 956 0.28 -29.25 22.64
CA ILE A 956 -0.62 -29.60 23.75
C ILE A 956 -1.84 -28.68 23.87
N ARG A 957 -1.84 -27.50 23.23
CA ARG A 957 -2.92 -26.51 23.28
C ARG A 957 -3.69 -26.37 21.96
N THR A 958 -3.47 -27.25 20.98
CA THR A 958 -4.25 -27.24 19.74
C THR A 958 -5.67 -27.70 20.02
N MET A 959 -6.66 -26.86 19.67
CA MET A 959 -8.08 -27.22 19.72
C MET A 959 -8.28 -28.39 18.74
N SER A 960 -8.98 -29.46 19.15
CA SER A 960 -9.34 -30.66 18.35
C SER A 960 -8.30 -31.76 18.07
N GLY A 961 -7.08 -31.71 18.62
CA GLY A 961 -6.13 -32.83 18.44
C GLY A 961 -5.71 -33.08 16.99
N GLU A 962 -5.94 -32.11 16.09
CA GLU A 962 -5.48 -32.17 14.70
C GLU A 962 -3.96 -32.28 14.66
N GLN A 963 -3.46 -33.21 13.83
CA GLN A 963 -2.04 -33.31 13.51
C GLN A 963 -1.57 -32.03 12.83
N PHE A 964 -0.38 -31.55 13.21
CA PHE A 964 0.27 -30.39 12.60
C PHE A 964 0.24 -30.47 11.07
N SER A 965 -0.45 -29.54 10.40
CA SER A 965 -0.37 -29.43 8.94
C SER A 965 0.99 -28.88 8.55
N LEU A 966 1.73 -29.61 7.71
CA LEU A 966 2.98 -29.15 7.10
C LEU A 966 2.65 -28.10 6.02
N LYS A 967 2.42 -26.86 6.44
CA LYS A 967 2.24 -25.71 5.53
C LYS A 967 3.59 -25.03 5.31
N ASP A 968 3.85 -24.64 4.07
CA ASP A 968 4.98 -23.77 3.72
C ASP A 968 4.88 -22.45 4.50
N GLY A 969 5.91 -22.08 5.26
CA GLY A 969 5.97 -20.83 6.04
C GLY A 969 5.70 -20.95 7.54
N VAL A 970 5.61 -22.18 8.06
CA VAL A 970 5.53 -22.49 9.50
C VAL A 970 6.77 -23.27 9.91
N TRP A 971 7.47 -22.82 10.94
CA TRP A 971 8.58 -23.59 11.52
C TRP A 971 8.08 -24.63 12.50
N ASN A 972 8.57 -25.86 12.35
CA ASN A 972 8.24 -26.97 13.24
C ASN A 972 9.37 -27.12 14.27
N LEU A 973 9.13 -26.63 15.49
CA LEU A 973 10.14 -26.63 16.54
C LEU A 973 10.25 -28.03 17.16
N THR A 974 11.45 -28.58 17.13
CA THR A 974 11.75 -29.92 17.67
C THR A 974 12.40 -29.78 19.03
N ASN A 975 11.87 -30.40 20.08
CA ASN A 975 12.57 -30.44 21.37
C ASN A 975 13.90 -31.19 21.21
N GLU A 976 14.98 -30.58 21.70
CA GLU A 976 16.33 -31.12 21.51
C GLU A 976 16.56 -32.45 22.25
N GLN A 977 15.91 -32.69 23.40
CA GLN A 977 16.08 -33.91 24.18
C GLN A 977 15.26 -35.07 23.62
N THR A 978 13.97 -34.86 23.36
CA THR A 978 13.06 -35.92 22.89
C THR A 978 13.07 -36.10 21.37
N LYS A 979 13.60 -35.12 20.63
CA LYS A 979 13.52 -35.01 19.16
C LYS A 979 12.09 -34.93 18.61
N GLU A 980 11.09 -34.78 19.48
CA GLU A 980 9.70 -34.63 19.08
C GLU A 980 9.38 -33.19 18.68
N ARG A 981 8.40 -33.02 17.78
CA ARG A 981 7.87 -31.71 17.43
C ARG A 981 6.86 -31.26 18.48
N THR A 982 7.24 -30.32 19.32
CA THR A 982 6.45 -29.87 20.48
C THR A 982 5.67 -28.59 20.22
N ALA A 983 6.12 -27.75 19.27
CA ALA A 983 5.46 -26.49 18.95
C ALA A 983 5.63 -26.09 17.47
N GLN A 984 4.75 -25.20 17.01
CA GLN A 984 4.85 -24.57 15.69
C GLN A 984 4.99 -23.06 15.83
N ALA A 985 5.89 -22.46 15.05
CA ALA A 985 6.04 -21.01 14.95
C ALA A 985 5.54 -20.51 13.59
N PHE A 986 4.48 -19.70 13.62
CA PHE A 986 3.92 -19.04 12.44
C PHE A 986 4.63 -17.71 12.21
N LEU A 987 5.00 -17.42 10.96
CA LEU A 987 5.78 -16.25 10.60
C LEU A 987 4.99 -15.31 9.70
N ARG A 988 5.09 -14.01 9.97
CA ARG A 988 4.62 -12.93 9.08
C ARG A 988 5.65 -11.81 9.01
N VAL A 989 5.56 -10.99 7.98
CA VAL A 989 6.34 -9.76 7.89
C VAL A 989 5.65 -8.66 8.68
N SER A 990 6.39 -7.97 9.55
CA SER A 990 5.87 -6.84 10.33
C SER A 990 5.37 -5.69 9.44
N ASP A 991 4.38 -4.93 9.94
CA ASP A 991 3.83 -3.77 9.24
C ASP A 991 4.91 -2.70 8.96
N ASP A 992 5.87 -2.53 9.88
CA ASP A 992 7.02 -1.64 9.68
C ASP A 992 7.88 -2.11 8.50
N GLY A 993 8.16 -3.41 8.39
CA GLY A 993 8.89 -3.99 7.25
C GLY A 993 8.19 -3.74 5.91
N ILE A 994 6.85 -3.91 5.86
CA ILE A 994 6.04 -3.62 4.67
C ILE A 994 6.12 -2.14 4.30
N GLN A 995 6.04 -1.25 5.30
CA GLN A 995 6.07 0.19 5.09
C GLN A 995 7.45 0.69 4.66
N GLN A 996 8.53 0.14 5.23
CA GLN A 996 9.90 0.41 4.80
C GLN A 996 10.11 0.03 3.33
N PHE A 997 9.62 -1.14 2.90
CA PHE A 997 9.65 -1.53 1.49
C PHE A 997 8.87 -0.55 0.60
N ASN A 998 7.63 -0.20 0.99
CA ASN A 998 6.82 0.77 0.25
C ASN A 998 7.53 2.13 0.12
N ASN A 999 8.16 2.61 1.19
CA ASN A 999 8.92 3.86 1.19
C ASN A 999 10.18 3.76 0.34
N ARG A 1000 10.88 2.62 0.33
CA ARG A 1000 12.00 2.37 -0.58
C ARG A 1000 11.57 2.45 -2.03
N ILE A 1001 10.43 1.85 -2.40
CA ILE A 1001 9.89 1.94 -3.77
C ILE A 1001 9.48 3.38 -4.11
N ARG A 1002 8.86 4.11 -3.17
CA ARG A 1002 8.58 5.55 -3.34
C ARG A 1002 9.86 6.34 -3.61
N GLN A 1003 10.94 6.01 -2.91
CA GLN A 1003 12.23 6.68 -3.07
C GLN A 1003 12.82 6.43 -4.45
N VAL A 1004 12.76 5.17 -4.93
CA VAL A 1004 13.14 4.82 -6.30
C VAL A 1004 12.36 5.69 -7.29
N LEU A 1005 11.03 5.68 -7.23
CA LEU A 1005 10.15 6.44 -8.14
C LEU A 1005 10.41 7.96 -8.11
N MET A 1006 10.65 8.55 -6.94
CA MET A 1006 10.91 9.99 -6.77
C MET A 1006 12.34 10.39 -7.21
N SER A 1007 13.30 9.47 -7.08
CA SER A 1007 14.66 9.66 -7.56
C SER A 1007 14.75 9.56 -9.09
N SER A 1008 13.89 8.75 -9.71
CA SER A 1008 13.87 8.44 -11.14
C SER A 1008 13.17 9.52 -11.98
N GLY A 1009 13.73 10.74 -12.03
CA GLY A 1009 13.22 11.85 -12.85
C GLY A 1009 13.40 11.64 -14.35
N SER A 1010 14.65 11.58 -14.81
CA SER A 1010 15.06 11.35 -16.21
C SER A 1010 16.15 10.27 -16.28
N THR A 1011 16.06 9.26 -15.42
CA THR A 1011 17.02 8.15 -15.35
C THR A 1011 16.70 7.10 -16.41
N THR A 1012 17.72 6.37 -16.88
CA THR A 1012 17.54 5.23 -17.81
C THR A 1012 16.63 4.15 -17.20
N PHE A 1013 15.85 3.45 -18.03
CA PHE A 1013 14.92 2.41 -17.55
C PHE A 1013 15.62 1.27 -16.84
N SER A 1014 16.78 0.84 -17.36
CA SER A 1014 17.63 -0.18 -16.72
C SER A 1014 18.03 0.22 -15.29
N LYS A 1015 18.37 1.49 -15.01
CA LYS A 1015 18.68 1.94 -13.64
C LYS A 1015 17.47 1.88 -12.69
N ILE A 1016 16.26 2.12 -13.21
CA ILE A 1016 15.02 1.99 -12.41
C ILE A 1016 14.79 0.53 -12.06
N VAL A 1017 14.90 -0.36 -13.04
CA VAL A 1017 14.70 -1.80 -12.87
C VAL A 1017 15.78 -2.42 -11.99
N ASN A 1018 17.05 -2.00 -12.10
CA ASN A 1018 18.12 -2.49 -11.21
C ASN A 1018 17.85 -2.14 -9.74
N LYS A 1019 17.39 -0.91 -9.47
CA LYS A 1019 17.02 -0.49 -8.11
C LYS A 1019 15.81 -1.28 -7.58
N TRP A 1020 14.86 -1.60 -8.46
CA TRP A 1020 13.76 -2.52 -8.13
C TRP A 1020 14.29 -3.91 -7.80
N ASN A 1021 15.13 -4.49 -8.67
CA ASN A 1021 15.72 -5.83 -8.47
C ASN A 1021 16.49 -5.91 -7.15
N THR A 1022 17.34 -4.93 -6.83
CA THR A 1022 18.04 -4.89 -5.54
C THR A 1022 17.08 -4.82 -4.35
N ALA A 1023 16.00 -4.02 -4.46
CA ALA A 1023 15.02 -3.88 -3.40
C ALA A 1023 14.17 -5.15 -3.20
N ILE A 1024 13.74 -5.80 -4.28
CA ILE A 1024 12.94 -7.03 -4.20
C ILE A 1024 13.78 -8.23 -3.78
N ILE A 1025 15.03 -8.35 -4.26
CA ILE A 1025 15.96 -9.40 -3.80
C ILE A 1025 16.18 -9.22 -2.31
N GLY A 1026 16.56 -8.03 -1.84
CA GLY A 1026 16.80 -7.78 -0.41
C GLY A 1026 15.60 -8.08 0.49
N LEU A 1027 14.38 -7.82 0.01
CA LEU A 1027 13.16 -8.19 0.73
C LEU A 1027 12.95 -9.71 0.75
N MET A 1028 13.00 -10.35 -0.43
CA MET A 1028 12.65 -11.76 -0.60
C MET A 1028 13.70 -12.70 0.00
N THR A 1029 14.99 -12.38 -0.08
CA THR A 1029 16.06 -13.20 0.51
C THR A 1029 16.13 -13.06 2.02
N TYR A 1030 15.67 -11.93 2.58
CA TYR A 1030 15.58 -11.70 4.02
C TYR A 1030 14.37 -12.40 4.64
N TYR A 1031 13.16 -12.15 4.15
CA TYR A 1031 11.92 -12.68 4.76
C TYR A 1031 11.49 -14.06 4.25
N ARG A 1032 11.88 -14.43 3.02
CA ARG A 1032 11.61 -15.72 2.37
C ARG A 1032 10.17 -16.22 2.56
N GLU A 1033 9.97 -17.21 3.40
CA GLU A 1033 8.69 -17.90 3.62
C GLU A 1033 7.65 -17.06 4.36
N ALA A 1034 8.06 -16.09 5.20
CA ALA A 1034 7.14 -15.17 5.87
C ALA A 1034 6.31 -14.30 4.90
N VAL A 1035 6.80 -14.13 3.66
CA VAL A 1035 6.11 -13.36 2.61
C VAL A 1035 4.81 -14.05 2.17
N VAL A 1036 4.76 -15.38 2.17
CA VAL A 1036 3.62 -16.16 1.66
C VAL A 1036 2.40 -16.01 2.56
N HIS A 1037 2.58 -15.99 3.88
CA HIS A 1037 1.50 -15.78 4.85
C HIS A 1037 1.05 -14.32 4.96
N THR A 1038 1.83 -13.37 4.41
CA THR A 1038 1.56 -11.94 4.55
C THR A 1038 0.86 -11.39 3.30
N ASN A 1039 -0.47 -11.55 3.26
CA ASN A 1039 -1.31 -11.12 2.13
C ASN A 1039 -1.19 -9.61 1.84
N GLU A 1040 -1.03 -8.78 2.87
CA GLU A 1040 -0.86 -7.33 2.75
C GLU A 1040 0.44 -6.97 2.01
N LEU A 1041 1.49 -7.76 2.22
CA LEU A 1041 2.76 -7.62 1.52
C LEU A 1041 2.64 -8.05 0.05
N LEU A 1042 1.96 -9.17 -0.24
CA LEU A 1042 1.68 -9.58 -1.63
C LEU A 1042 0.92 -8.49 -2.41
N ASP A 1043 -0.06 -7.85 -1.77
CA ASP A 1043 -0.78 -6.70 -2.32
C ASP A 1043 0.13 -5.49 -2.56
N ALA A 1044 1.03 -5.20 -1.62
CA ALA A 1044 2.01 -4.13 -1.74
C ALA A 1044 3.00 -4.40 -2.88
N LEU A 1045 3.46 -5.64 -3.04
CA LEU A 1045 4.37 -6.10 -4.09
C LEU A 1045 3.76 -5.92 -5.49
N VAL A 1046 2.52 -6.39 -5.69
CA VAL A 1046 1.78 -6.21 -6.95
C VAL A 1046 1.61 -4.74 -7.31
N LYS A 1047 1.24 -3.91 -6.31
CA LYS A 1047 1.09 -2.45 -6.51
C LYS A 1047 2.42 -1.78 -6.83
N ALA A 1048 3.50 -2.18 -6.17
CA ALA A 1048 4.84 -1.64 -6.35
C ALA A 1048 5.40 -1.98 -7.74
N GLU A 1049 5.31 -3.24 -8.15
CA GLU A 1049 5.74 -3.74 -9.46
C GLU A 1049 5.02 -3.01 -10.60
N ASN A 1050 3.69 -2.88 -10.50
CA ASN A 1050 2.89 -2.13 -11.48
C ASN A 1050 3.24 -0.64 -11.50
N LYS A 1051 3.58 -0.01 -10.36
CA LYS A 1051 4.06 1.38 -10.32
C LYS A 1051 5.40 1.55 -11.03
N ILE A 1052 6.35 0.62 -10.85
CA ILE A 1052 7.64 0.63 -11.54
C ILE A 1052 7.44 0.47 -13.05
N GLN A 1053 6.65 -0.53 -13.49
CA GLN A 1053 6.31 -0.67 -14.91
C GLN A 1053 5.62 0.57 -15.46
N THR A 1054 4.68 1.15 -14.71
CA THR A 1054 3.98 2.38 -15.11
C THR A 1054 4.95 3.56 -15.24
N ARG A 1055 6.02 3.63 -14.44
CA ARG A 1055 7.04 4.67 -14.57
C ARG A 1055 7.81 4.54 -15.89
N VAL A 1056 8.16 3.33 -16.29
CA VAL A 1056 8.79 3.04 -17.60
C VAL A 1056 7.83 3.39 -18.75
N LYS A 1057 6.57 2.95 -18.65
CA LYS A 1057 5.48 3.28 -19.60
C LYS A 1057 5.32 4.81 -19.79
N ILE A 1058 5.31 5.57 -18.69
CA ILE A 1058 5.26 7.05 -18.73
C ILE A 1058 6.47 7.63 -19.43
N GLY A 1059 7.67 7.06 -19.24
CA GLY A 1059 8.88 7.49 -19.95
C GLY A 1059 8.78 7.39 -21.47
N LEU A 1060 7.94 6.48 -21.98
CA LEU A 1060 7.65 6.29 -23.40
C LEU A 1060 6.33 6.97 -23.84
N ASN A 1061 5.76 7.84 -23.00
CA ASN A 1061 4.52 8.59 -23.24
C ASN A 1061 3.31 7.72 -23.63
N SER A 1062 3.28 6.45 -23.20
CA SER A 1062 2.16 5.54 -23.44
C SER A 1062 1.88 4.70 -22.19
N LYS A 1063 0.60 4.49 -21.86
CA LYS A 1063 0.18 3.55 -20.80
C LYS A 1063 -0.59 2.36 -21.37
N MET A 1064 -0.56 2.19 -22.69
CA MET A 1064 -1.39 1.21 -23.38
C MET A 1064 -0.85 -0.21 -23.14
N PRO A 1065 -1.60 -1.11 -22.49
CA PRO A 1065 -1.08 -2.45 -22.16
C PRO A 1065 -0.60 -3.24 -23.39
N SER A 1066 -1.29 -3.10 -24.54
CA SER A 1066 -0.94 -3.80 -25.78
C SER A 1066 0.42 -3.39 -26.38
N ARG A 1067 0.99 -2.25 -25.99
CA ARG A 1067 2.35 -1.84 -26.40
C ARG A 1067 3.43 -2.34 -25.46
N PHE A 1068 3.05 -2.84 -24.30
CA PHE A 1068 3.95 -3.21 -23.22
C PHE A 1068 3.61 -4.62 -22.72
N PRO A 1069 3.77 -5.64 -23.58
CA PRO A 1069 3.66 -7.02 -23.13
C PRO A 1069 4.71 -7.33 -22.05
N PRO A 1070 4.49 -8.33 -21.19
CA PRO A 1070 5.41 -8.68 -20.11
C PRO A 1070 6.86 -8.89 -20.58
N VAL A 1071 7.06 -9.47 -21.77
CA VAL A 1071 8.38 -9.72 -22.38
C VAL A 1071 9.29 -8.48 -22.40
N VAL A 1072 8.76 -7.27 -22.60
CA VAL A 1072 9.56 -6.03 -22.61
C VAL A 1072 10.23 -5.77 -21.25
N PHE A 1073 9.59 -6.21 -20.15
CA PHE A 1073 10.09 -6.01 -18.80
C PHE A 1073 10.97 -7.17 -18.31
N TYR A 1074 10.52 -8.41 -18.54
CA TYR A 1074 11.10 -9.59 -17.91
C TYR A 1074 12.23 -10.26 -18.70
N THR A 1075 12.36 -9.99 -20.01
CA THR A 1075 13.48 -10.54 -20.79
C THR A 1075 14.83 -10.10 -20.19
N PRO A 1076 15.81 -11.00 -20.02
CA PRO A 1076 17.15 -10.66 -19.53
C PRO A 1076 17.81 -9.54 -20.34
N LYS A 1077 18.70 -8.79 -19.70
CA LYS A 1077 19.39 -7.66 -20.34
C LYS A 1077 20.27 -8.09 -21.51
N GLU A 1078 20.85 -9.27 -21.43
CA GLU A 1078 21.68 -9.87 -22.47
C GLU A 1078 20.90 -10.10 -23.77
N LEU A 1079 19.59 -10.31 -23.66
CA LEU A 1079 18.67 -10.46 -24.80
C LEU A 1079 17.94 -9.15 -25.16
N GLY A 1080 18.44 -8.00 -24.69
CA GLY A 1080 17.90 -6.67 -25.00
C GLY A 1080 16.69 -6.23 -24.18
N GLY A 1081 16.27 -7.02 -23.17
CA GLY A 1081 15.20 -6.65 -22.24
C GLY A 1081 15.67 -5.80 -21.05
N LEU A 1082 14.78 -5.56 -20.09
CA LEU A 1082 15.12 -4.82 -18.86
C LEU A 1082 15.64 -5.73 -17.73
N GLY A 1083 15.41 -7.04 -17.81
CA GLY A 1083 15.78 -8.02 -16.79
C GLY A 1083 15.10 -7.77 -15.44
N MET A 1084 13.82 -7.38 -15.46
CA MET A 1084 13.05 -7.15 -14.23
C MET A 1084 12.72 -8.49 -13.55
N LEU A 1085 12.89 -8.59 -12.23
CA LEU A 1085 12.45 -9.75 -11.46
C LEU A 1085 10.98 -9.59 -11.05
N SER A 1086 10.17 -10.64 -11.20
CA SER A 1086 8.74 -10.61 -10.88
C SER A 1086 8.44 -11.24 -9.52
N MET A 1087 7.53 -10.59 -8.78
CA MET A 1087 6.86 -11.17 -7.60
C MET A 1087 5.34 -10.89 -7.61
N GLY A 1088 4.83 -10.15 -8.61
CA GLY A 1088 3.44 -9.72 -8.73
C GLY A 1088 2.56 -10.60 -9.62
N HIS A 1089 3.14 -11.52 -10.41
CA HIS A 1089 2.39 -12.51 -11.19
C HIS A 1089 1.99 -13.72 -10.32
N VAL A 1090 1.41 -13.42 -9.17
CA VAL A 1090 0.97 -14.40 -8.17
C VAL A 1090 -0.55 -14.35 -8.03
N LEU A 1091 -1.14 -15.52 -7.82
CA LEU A 1091 -2.51 -15.64 -7.35
C LEU A 1091 -2.53 -15.32 -5.85
N ILE A 1092 -3.06 -14.16 -5.50
CA ILE A 1092 -3.15 -13.71 -4.11
C ILE A 1092 -4.24 -14.52 -3.42
N PRO A 1093 -3.91 -15.29 -2.37
CA PRO A 1093 -4.91 -15.99 -1.58
C PRO A 1093 -5.94 -15.01 -1.02
N GLN A 1094 -7.21 -15.28 -1.24
CA GLN A 1094 -8.31 -14.57 -0.60
C GLN A 1094 -9.26 -15.56 0.06
N SER A 1095 -9.36 -15.46 1.37
CA SER A 1095 -10.47 -16.03 2.14
C SER A 1095 -11.56 -14.97 2.34
N ASP A 1096 -12.69 -15.39 2.90
CA ASP A 1096 -13.75 -14.46 3.30
C ASP A 1096 -13.20 -13.43 4.28
N LEU A 1097 -13.13 -12.16 3.85
CA LEU A 1097 -12.57 -11.04 4.64
C LEU A 1097 -13.26 -10.85 6.00
N ARG A 1098 -14.48 -11.39 6.18
CA ARG A 1098 -15.16 -11.37 7.48
C ARG A 1098 -14.52 -12.37 8.44
N TRP A 1099 -14.35 -13.61 8.00
CA TRP A 1099 -13.84 -14.70 8.84
C TRP A 1099 -12.32 -14.69 8.92
N SER A 1100 -11.61 -14.23 7.89
CA SER A 1100 -10.15 -14.09 7.90
C SER A 1100 -9.64 -13.14 8.99
N LYS A 1101 -10.48 -12.22 9.46
CA LYS A 1101 -10.18 -11.37 10.62
C LYS A 1101 -10.39 -12.08 11.95
N GLN A 1102 -11.27 -13.08 11.99
CA GLN A 1102 -11.62 -13.79 13.22
C GLN A 1102 -10.78 -15.05 13.42
N THR A 1103 -10.52 -15.80 12.36
CA THR A 1103 -9.78 -17.07 12.36
C THR A 1103 -8.93 -17.23 11.10
N ASP A 1104 -7.93 -18.09 11.16
CA ASP A 1104 -7.14 -18.50 9.99
C ASP A 1104 -7.91 -19.50 9.13
N VAL A 1105 -8.91 -19.01 8.37
CA VAL A 1105 -9.68 -19.83 7.43
C VAL A 1105 -8.80 -20.20 6.23
N ALA A 1106 -8.83 -21.47 5.84
CA ALA A 1106 -8.17 -21.95 4.64
C ALA A 1106 -8.54 -21.12 3.39
N VAL A 1107 -7.60 -21.01 2.46
CA VAL A 1107 -7.76 -20.23 1.23
C VAL A 1107 -8.93 -20.79 0.42
N SER A 1108 -9.99 -19.99 0.27
CA SER A 1108 -11.20 -20.41 -0.48
C SER A 1108 -11.20 -19.91 -1.92
N HIS A 1109 -10.58 -18.74 -2.18
CA HIS A 1109 -10.52 -18.12 -3.49
C HIS A 1109 -9.13 -17.54 -3.79
N PHE A 1110 -8.87 -17.28 -5.07
CA PHE A 1110 -7.66 -16.59 -5.51
C PHE A 1110 -8.01 -15.33 -6.29
N ARG A 1111 -7.27 -14.26 -6.01
CA ARG A 1111 -7.33 -13.02 -6.78
C ARG A 1111 -6.07 -12.89 -7.62
N ALA A 1112 -6.23 -12.75 -8.94
CA ALA A 1112 -5.09 -12.49 -9.81
C ALA A 1112 -4.38 -11.18 -9.42
N GLY A 1113 -3.07 -11.24 -9.18
CA GLY A 1113 -2.24 -10.06 -8.88
C GLY A 1113 -2.06 -9.16 -10.10
N MET A 1114 -1.31 -9.63 -11.10
CA MET A 1114 -1.08 -8.94 -12.38
C MET A 1114 -1.69 -9.69 -13.57
N THR A 1115 -2.14 -8.94 -14.57
CA THR A 1115 -2.75 -9.48 -15.79
C THR A 1115 -1.67 -9.86 -16.81
N HIS A 1116 -1.77 -11.06 -17.37
CA HIS A 1116 -0.95 -11.58 -18.47
C HIS A 1116 -1.85 -12.20 -19.56
N GLU A 1117 -1.26 -12.63 -20.67
CA GLU A 1117 -1.98 -13.34 -21.73
C GLU A 1117 -2.38 -14.74 -21.25
N GLU A 1118 -3.44 -15.33 -21.82
CA GLU A 1118 -3.95 -16.65 -21.41
C GLU A 1118 -2.83 -17.69 -21.55
N ASP A 1119 -2.67 -18.56 -20.54
CA ASP A 1119 -1.66 -19.63 -20.41
C ASP A 1119 -0.18 -19.24 -20.26
N GLN A 1120 0.15 -17.94 -20.19
CA GLN A 1120 1.54 -17.50 -19.98
C GLN A 1120 1.93 -17.37 -18.49
N LEU A 1121 2.58 -18.38 -17.92
CA LEU A 1121 3.11 -18.30 -16.55
C LEU A 1121 4.46 -17.59 -16.50
N ILE A 1122 4.56 -16.52 -15.69
CA ILE A 1122 5.83 -15.83 -15.43
C ILE A 1122 6.43 -16.40 -14.14
N PRO A 1123 7.66 -16.94 -14.17
CA PRO A 1123 8.28 -17.51 -12.98
C PRO A 1123 8.42 -16.48 -11.86
N ASN A 1124 8.08 -16.93 -10.65
CA ASN A 1124 8.12 -16.08 -9.46
C ASN A 1124 9.43 -16.28 -8.68
N LEU A 1125 10.03 -15.19 -8.19
CA LEU A 1125 11.29 -15.21 -7.43
C LEU A 1125 11.25 -16.14 -6.21
N TYR A 1126 10.11 -16.22 -5.50
CA TYR A 1126 9.98 -17.08 -4.31
C TYR A 1126 10.30 -18.56 -4.60
N ARG A 1127 9.96 -19.08 -5.78
CA ARG A 1127 10.22 -20.49 -6.14
C ARG A 1127 11.70 -20.81 -6.35
N TYR A 1128 12.54 -19.80 -6.54
CA TYR A 1128 13.99 -19.93 -6.71
C TYR A 1128 14.76 -19.64 -5.42
N LEU A 1129 14.06 -19.45 -4.30
CA LEU A 1129 14.66 -19.21 -2.98
C LEU A 1129 14.33 -20.39 -2.07
N GLN A 1130 15.36 -20.99 -1.47
CA GLN A 1130 15.19 -22.02 -0.45
C GLN A 1130 14.56 -21.39 0.82
N PRO A 1131 13.59 -22.02 1.49
CA PRO A 1131 13.07 -21.53 2.77
C PRO A 1131 14.14 -21.51 3.88
N TRP A 1132 13.94 -20.70 4.93
CA TRP A 1132 14.95 -20.60 6.01
C TRP A 1132 15.04 -21.88 6.83
N GLU A 1133 13.91 -22.51 7.19
CA GLU A 1133 13.90 -23.79 7.92
C GLU A 1133 14.73 -24.86 7.21
N ALA A 1134 14.50 -25.02 5.90
CA ALA A 1134 15.24 -25.96 5.07
C ALA A 1134 16.75 -25.63 5.03
N GLU A 1135 17.11 -24.35 4.95
CA GLU A 1135 18.51 -23.92 4.97
C GLU A 1135 19.18 -24.15 6.33
N PHE A 1136 18.47 -23.96 7.45
CA PHE A 1136 19.00 -24.22 8.79
C PHE A 1136 19.25 -25.71 9.04
N MET A 1137 18.29 -26.55 8.63
CA MET A 1137 18.44 -28.01 8.72
C MET A 1137 19.55 -28.53 7.81
N ASP A 1138 19.62 -28.02 6.57
CA ASP A 1138 20.70 -28.38 5.64
C ASP A 1138 22.06 -27.88 6.15
N SER A 1139 22.11 -26.70 6.78
CA SER A 1139 23.33 -26.17 7.39
C SER A 1139 23.88 -27.06 8.50
N ALA A 1140 23.02 -27.54 9.41
CA ALA A 1140 23.44 -28.46 10.47
C ALA A 1140 24.02 -29.78 9.90
N ARG A 1141 23.35 -30.33 8.88
CA ARG A 1141 23.79 -31.55 8.19
C ARG A 1141 25.14 -31.35 7.50
N VAL A 1142 25.24 -30.31 6.67
CA VAL A 1142 26.42 -30.00 5.84
C VAL A 1142 27.66 -29.68 6.68
N TRP A 1143 27.51 -28.92 7.78
CA TRP A 1143 28.65 -28.64 8.67
C TRP A 1143 29.07 -29.85 9.50
N SER A 1144 28.13 -30.74 9.88
CA SER A 1144 28.48 -32.02 10.51
C SER A 1144 29.27 -32.92 9.56
N GLU A 1145 28.81 -33.02 8.30
CA GLU A 1145 29.48 -33.79 7.25
C GLU A 1145 30.87 -33.22 6.95
N TYR A 1146 31.01 -31.91 6.80
CA TYR A 1146 32.31 -31.25 6.63
C TYR A 1146 33.25 -31.54 7.80
N SER A 1147 32.76 -31.55 9.05
CA SER A 1147 33.56 -31.88 10.23
C SER A 1147 34.07 -33.33 10.19
N MET A 1148 33.23 -34.28 9.75
CA MET A 1148 33.63 -35.68 9.54
C MET A 1148 34.66 -35.81 8.42
N LYS A 1149 34.37 -35.28 7.22
CA LYS A 1149 35.29 -35.26 6.06
C LYS A 1149 36.63 -34.64 6.43
N ARG A 1150 36.64 -33.57 7.24
CA ARG A 1150 37.87 -32.93 7.73
C ARG A 1150 38.65 -33.78 8.71
N LYS A 1151 37.98 -34.48 9.63
CA LYS A 1151 38.63 -35.43 10.54
C LYS A 1151 39.25 -36.60 9.78
N GLU A 1152 38.54 -37.15 8.79
CA GLU A 1152 39.03 -38.22 7.93
C GLU A 1152 40.22 -37.77 7.08
N ALA A 1153 40.12 -36.61 6.44
CA ALA A 1153 41.23 -36.05 5.66
C ALA A 1153 42.47 -35.80 6.53
N ASN A 1154 42.29 -35.24 7.74
CA ASN A 1154 43.38 -35.06 8.69
C ASN A 1154 43.99 -36.41 9.14
N ALA A 1155 43.17 -37.43 9.39
CA ALA A 1155 43.65 -38.77 9.73
C ALA A 1155 44.43 -39.43 8.58
N GLN A 1156 44.07 -39.10 7.33
CA GLN A 1156 44.78 -39.51 6.11
C GLN A 1156 45.95 -38.58 5.74
N ASN A 1157 46.24 -37.53 6.53
CA ASN A 1157 47.18 -36.45 6.19
C ASN A 1157 46.94 -35.81 4.80
N ARG A 1158 45.68 -35.84 4.33
CA ARG A 1158 45.25 -35.22 3.07
C ARG A 1158 44.66 -33.83 3.35
N ARG A 1159 44.90 -32.89 2.44
CA ARG A 1159 44.20 -31.60 2.44
C ARG A 1159 42.93 -31.70 1.60
N LEU A 1160 41.79 -31.30 2.17
CA LEU A 1160 40.52 -31.17 1.46
C LEU A 1160 40.65 -30.21 0.27
N THR A 1161 40.22 -30.66 -0.90
CA THR A 1161 40.16 -29.86 -2.13
C THR A 1161 38.72 -29.45 -2.45
N LEU A 1162 38.55 -28.67 -3.53
CA LEU A 1162 37.23 -28.25 -4.02
C LEU A 1162 36.34 -29.45 -4.37
N GLU A 1163 36.92 -30.46 -5.04
CA GLU A 1163 36.20 -31.63 -5.55
C GLU A 1163 35.54 -32.45 -4.44
N ASP A 1164 36.15 -32.50 -3.25
CA ASP A 1164 35.60 -33.21 -2.08
C ASP A 1164 34.32 -32.56 -1.50
N LEU A 1165 34.06 -31.30 -1.88
CA LEU A 1165 33.00 -30.44 -1.34
C LEU A 1165 32.07 -29.86 -2.43
N GLU A 1166 32.18 -30.34 -3.68
CA GLU A 1166 31.37 -29.88 -4.82
C GLU A 1166 29.86 -30.07 -4.54
N ASP A 1167 29.49 -31.16 -3.87
CA ASP A 1167 28.13 -31.52 -3.46
C ASP A 1167 27.46 -30.50 -2.51
N SER A 1168 28.28 -29.79 -1.76
CA SER A 1168 27.90 -28.93 -0.64
C SER A 1168 28.43 -27.50 -0.77
N TRP A 1169 29.01 -27.16 -1.93
CA TRP A 1169 29.74 -25.92 -2.19
C TRP A 1169 28.98 -24.64 -1.78
N ASP A 1170 27.75 -24.50 -2.26
CA ASP A 1170 26.88 -23.35 -2.01
C ASP A 1170 25.92 -23.58 -0.83
N ARG A 1171 26.14 -24.58 0.03
CA ARG A 1171 25.24 -24.94 1.13
C ARG A 1171 25.76 -24.50 2.50
N GLY A 1172 24.83 -24.43 3.46
CA GLY A 1172 25.07 -24.07 4.85
C GLY A 1172 25.18 -22.56 5.14
N ILE A 1173 25.11 -22.18 6.41
CA ILE A 1173 25.36 -20.81 6.90
C ILE A 1173 26.59 -20.92 7.81
N PRO A 1174 27.71 -20.23 7.55
CA PRO A 1174 27.95 -19.13 6.60
C PRO A 1174 28.44 -19.52 5.18
N ARG A 1175 27.93 -20.62 4.59
CA ARG A 1175 28.29 -21.21 3.26
C ARG A 1175 29.68 -21.82 3.20
N ILE A 1176 29.80 -23.07 2.74
CA ILE A 1176 31.08 -23.81 2.70
C ILE A 1176 32.13 -23.12 1.80
N ASN A 1177 31.71 -22.60 0.64
CA ASN A 1177 32.61 -21.94 -0.31
C ASN A 1177 33.41 -20.77 0.30
N THR A 1178 32.96 -20.17 1.40
CA THR A 1178 33.66 -19.07 2.09
C THR A 1178 35.02 -19.51 2.67
N LEU A 1179 35.21 -20.80 2.96
CA LEU A 1179 36.48 -21.37 3.41
C LEU A 1179 37.63 -21.23 2.37
N PHE A 1180 37.25 -21.03 1.10
CA PHE A 1180 38.14 -20.92 -0.05
C PHE A 1180 38.26 -19.49 -0.60
N GLN A 1181 37.80 -18.48 0.15
CA GLN A 1181 38.00 -17.08 -0.21
C GLN A 1181 39.48 -16.72 -0.30
N LYS A 1182 39.80 -15.83 -1.25
CA LYS A 1182 41.17 -15.33 -1.49
C LYS A 1182 41.75 -14.65 -0.24
N ASP A 1183 40.94 -13.84 0.45
CA ASP A 1183 41.38 -12.98 1.55
C ASP A 1183 41.01 -13.49 2.95
N ARG A 1184 40.72 -14.79 3.09
CA ARG A 1184 40.28 -15.42 4.36
C ARG A 1184 41.19 -15.13 5.56
N HIS A 1185 42.50 -14.98 5.33
CA HIS A 1185 43.49 -14.74 6.38
C HIS A 1185 43.46 -13.30 6.94
N THR A 1186 42.88 -12.38 6.17
CA THR A 1186 42.62 -10.99 6.56
C THR A 1186 41.25 -10.92 7.25
N LEU A 1187 40.23 -11.52 6.63
CA LEU A 1187 38.86 -11.58 7.15
C LEU A 1187 38.72 -12.30 8.51
N ALA A 1188 39.63 -13.22 8.84
CA ALA A 1188 39.69 -13.84 10.16
C ALA A 1188 39.99 -12.86 11.31
N ASN A 1189 40.34 -11.60 11.01
CA ASN A 1189 40.52 -10.54 12.02
C ASN A 1189 39.40 -9.49 11.95
N THR A 1190 38.37 -9.73 11.14
CA THR A 1190 37.18 -8.87 11.03
C THR A 1190 36.13 -9.36 12.01
N ASN A 1191 35.93 -8.60 13.09
CA ASN A 1191 34.86 -8.81 14.06
C ASN A 1191 33.98 -7.53 14.09
N SER A 1192 32.67 -7.65 14.30
CA SER A 1192 31.73 -6.53 14.31
C SER A 1192 30.64 -6.55 15.38
#